data_AF-A0A2K0UP01-F1
#
_entry.id   AF-A0A2K0UP01-F1
#
_cell.length_a   1.000
_cell.length_b   1.000
_cell.length_c   1.000
_cell.angle_alpha   90.00
_cell.angle_beta   90.00
_cell.angle_gamma   90.00
#
_symmetry.space_group_name_H-M   'P 1'
#
loop_
_entity.id
_entity.type
_entity.pdbx_description
1 polymer ?
#
loop_
_entity_poly.entity_id
_entity_poly.type
_entity_poly.pdbx_seq_one_letter_code
_entity_poly.pdbx_strand_id
1 'polypeptide(L)'
;MFFYDSTLRLYINDTPLLISANVQQAARRAGAKLTWNNNGHVNSVSYDESRAICKELGIVILSVREYMHLARREPRVASDVFAEWLLESYTLSSDKRMIDFSGREVVVPPSRPGWFDLDDIGDEGLPTQISGSPAAGKWKFWTHEDGRFVSSAVRSFVTSAGVCSLDLGIPQFAIHPNLMIRECYRKEPCIMKHPMDQIWANYEDMTLRKANDELKQFFTLLDIGALKESHVGSDKFVSEKNAERIFDLSGKQRLIRGNFDNLQIVSLAEICRAVEVCPDAATYVIGHPNPDTDAIVSAVFEAARRFITYGQRCAVWAEKIPFVVEHLLGNLICVSLRQTPKFRPVHDLVLVDCHSVGKDCEHQVKSIIDHHIITRTFPYYVSVSQEVSWSSTLQVYIKFLGSGPELDRQSARLLLEATMLEAEPQLMTKMSSLDKLAFEHLRELAQDHTSYPELMKMLTGDVRVADPFMEDYKETLFGFAVIKTETLTCYKRRSEANNLERHLPLTVVKQVCYDSCFNSVRKERITMHFNDAFHDKGFRRAILSTIQRACEAFHGIERVSVEGSQNIKSRLAGQRNTSFMSLKQYWQVCQECVELHDTIMLKSLRNRNYVEFLDTVIRQGRWVMHGDLEPMSCEILEARPALIRPQEIDIRTGFPRCLESPNLYGDASLWRFWSPDREENVATRGHIFIMGQTCIDLKIAPDESTQNLTFRPIYRDIPELEYEIQSDGGNWITVNTSPRTFEIF
;
A
#
# COMPACT_ATOMS: atom_id res chain seq x y z
N MET A 1 -3.19 -21.77 3.42
CA MET A 1 -2.77 -23.14 3.81
C MET A 1 -3.80 -24.10 3.28
N PHE A 2 -3.36 -25.21 2.69
CA PHE A 2 -4.29 -26.23 2.21
C PHE A 2 -4.66 -27.20 3.33
N PHE A 3 -5.92 -27.59 3.35
CA PHE A 3 -6.41 -28.71 4.14
C PHE A 3 -7.27 -29.61 3.27
N TYR A 4 -7.34 -30.89 3.61
CA TYR A 4 -8.17 -31.84 2.89
C TYR A 4 -9.52 -31.99 3.60
N ASP A 5 -10.62 -31.70 2.90
CA ASP A 5 -11.97 -32.03 3.36
C ASP A 5 -12.38 -33.39 2.77
N SER A 6 -12.55 -34.38 3.65
CA SER A 6 -12.86 -35.76 3.26
C SER A 6 -14.28 -35.95 2.71
N THR A 7 -15.20 -35.04 3.03
CA THR A 7 -16.60 -35.10 2.57
C THR A 7 -16.69 -34.65 1.11
N LEU A 8 -16.06 -33.51 0.79
CA LEU A 8 -15.98 -32.95 -0.56
C LEU A 8 -14.91 -33.66 -1.40
N ARG A 9 -13.96 -34.34 -0.75
CA ARG A 9 -12.75 -34.93 -1.37
C ARG A 9 -11.93 -33.87 -2.11
N LEU A 10 -11.79 -32.71 -1.50
CA LEU A 10 -11.06 -31.56 -2.04
C LEU A 10 -9.94 -31.13 -1.10
N TYR A 11 -8.84 -30.68 -1.69
CA TYR A 11 -7.82 -29.89 -1.01
C TYR A 11 -8.21 -28.41 -1.18
N ILE A 12 -8.45 -27.74 -0.07
CA ILE A 12 -9.03 -26.40 -0.02
C ILE A 12 -8.01 -25.45 0.58
N ASN A 13 -7.71 -24.35 -0.12
CA ASN A 13 -6.90 -23.28 0.43
C ASN A 13 -7.77 -22.36 1.28
N ASP A 14 -7.31 -22.02 2.49
CA ASP A 14 -7.96 -21.00 3.31
C ASP A 14 -7.71 -19.57 2.81
N THR A 15 -6.70 -19.35 1.97
CA THR A 15 -6.41 -18.07 1.30
C THR A 15 -6.91 -18.03 -0.15
N PRO A 16 -7.08 -16.83 -0.74
CA PRO A 16 -7.39 -16.69 -2.16
C PRO A 16 -6.26 -17.18 -3.08
N LEU A 17 -6.61 -17.42 -4.34
CA LEU A 17 -5.74 -17.78 -5.45
C LEU A 17 -4.64 -16.74 -5.62
N LEU A 18 -3.39 -17.19 -5.48
CA LEU A 18 -2.21 -16.38 -5.74
C LEU A 18 -1.93 -16.30 -7.24
N ILE A 19 -1.54 -15.12 -7.70
CA ILE A 19 -1.11 -14.89 -9.07
C ILE A 19 0.19 -15.64 -9.37
N SER A 20 0.18 -16.44 -10.42
CA SER A 20 1.30 -17.30 -10.83
C SER A 20 1.46 -17.26 -12.35
N ALA A 21 2.58 -17.75 -12.89
CA ALA A 21 2.76 -17.85 -14.34
C ALA A 21 1.66 -18.72 -14.99
N ASN A 22 1.26 -19.79 -14.31
CA ASN A 22 0.15 -20.66 -14.74
C ASN A 22 -1.19 -19.92 -14.71
N VAL A 23 -1.45 -19.11 -13.69
CA VAL A 23 -2.66 -18.29 -13.58
C VAL A 23 -2.73 -17.24 -14.69
N GLN A 24 -1.61 -16.56 -14.99
CA GLN A 24 -1.54 -15.62 -16.12
C GLN A 24 -1.77 -16.31 -17.46
N GLN A 25 -1.24 -17.52 -17.65
CA GLN A 25 -1.48 -18.30 -18.85
C GLN A 25 -2.94 -18.75 -18.95
N ALA A 26 -3.52 -19.23 -17.86
CA ALA A 26 -4.92 -19.63 -17.77
C ALA A 26 -5.85 -18.46 -18.09
N ALA A 27 -5.63 -17.28 -17.50
CA ALA A 27 -6.40 -16.08 -17.79
C ALA A 27 -6.30 -15.66 -19.27
N ARG A 28 -5.10 -15.73 -19.87
CA ARG A 28 -4.92 -15.47 -21.31
C ARG A 28 -5.68 -16.47 -22.19
N ARG A 29 -5.65 -17.77 -21.87
CA ARG A 29 -6.42 -18.79 -22.59
C ARG A 29 -7.93 -18.62 -22.41
N ALA A 30 -8.35 -18.17 -21.23
CA ALA A 30 -9.74 -17.86 -20.91
C ALA A 30 -10.24 -16.53 -21.53
N GLY A 31 -9.35 -15.69 -22.06
CA GLY A 31 -9.71 -14.33 -22.50
C GLY A 31 -10.13 -13.40 -21.35
N ALA A 32 -9.76 -13.74 -20.11
CA ALA A 32 -10.14 -12.99 -18.90
C ALA A 32 -9.14 -11.86 -18.62
N LYS A 33 -9.64 -10.71 -18.13
CA LYS A 33 -8.77 -9.65 -17.65
C LYS A 33 -8.34 -9.98 -16.22
N LEU A 34 -7.03 -10.09 -16.02
CA LEU A 34 -6.48 -10.48 -14.72
C LEU A 34 -6.01 -9.25 -13.94
N THR A 35 -6.45 -9.15 -12.70
CA THR A 35 -5.98 -8.18 -11.71
C THR A 35 -5.70 -8.88 -10.39
N TRP A 36 -4.81 -8.29 -9.58
CA TRP A 36 -4.50 -8.81 -8.25
C TRP A 36 -4.14 -7.68 -7.29
N ASN A 37 -4.26 -7.95 -5.99
CA ASN A 37 -3.92 -6.99 -4.94
C ASN A 37 -2.44 -7.05 -4.53
N ASN A 38 -2.05 -6.24 -3.54
CA ASN A 38 -0.68 -6.12 -3.05
C ASN A 38 -0.13 -7.40 -2.41
N ASN A 39 -0.98 -8.36 -2.06
CA ASN A 39 -0.55 -9.67 -1.55
C ASN A 39 -0.40 -10.71 -2.68
N GLY A 40 -0.70 -10.32 -3.93
CA GLY A 40 -0.70 -11.23 -5.08
C GLY A 40 -1.99 -12.04 -5.22
N HIS A 41 -3.05 -11.75 -4.47
CA HIS A 41 -4.32 -12.46 -4.64
C HIS A 41 -5.07 -11.96 -5.86
N VAL A 42 -5.49 -12.87 -6.74
CA VAL A 42 -6.35 -12.58 -7.88
C VAL A 42 -7.67 -11.98 -7.38
N ASN A 43 -8.00 -10.78 -7.86
CA ASN A 43 -9.16 -10.02 -7.41
C ASN A 43 -9.82 -9.28 -8.56
N SER A 44 -10.95 -8.62 -8.28
CA SER A 44 -11.70 -7.86 -9.29
C SER A 44 -12.03 -8.71 -10.51
N VAL A 45 -12.47 -9.94 -10.27
CA VAL A 45 -12.88 -10.89 -11.30
C VAL A 45 -14.39 -11.04 -11.31
N SER A 46 -14.99 -10.96 -12.49
CA SER A 46 -16.41 -11.30 -12.67
C SER A 46 -16.66 -12.79 -12.44
N TYR A 47 -17.93 -13.19 -12.33
CA TYR A 47 -18.30 -14.60 -12.17
C TYR A 47 -17.82 -15.44 -13.36
N ASP A 48 -18.05 -14.95 -14.59
CA ASP A 48 -17.70 -15.66 -15.81
C ASP A 48 -16.18 -15.79 -15.99
N GLU A 49 -15.43 -14.72 -15.71
CA GLU A 49 -13.96 -14.75 -15.73
C GLU A 49 -13.42 -15.73 -14.68
N SER A 50 -13.97 -15.72 -13.47
CA SER A 50 -13.57 -16.63 -12.39
C SER A 50 -13.79 -18.09 -12.79
N ARG A 51 -14.95 -18.40 -13.37
CA ARG A 51 -15.30 -19.74 -13.85
C ARG A 51 -14.38 -20.19 -14.99
N ALA A 52 -14.09 -19.31 -15.94
CA ALA A 52 -13.21 -19.62 -17.06
C ALA A 52 -11.77 -19.86 -16.59
N ILE A 53 -11.24 -19.01 -15.69
CA ILE A 53 -9.92 -19.19 -15.08
C ILE A 53 -9.85 -20.50 -14.28
N CYS A 54 -10.85 -20.79 -13.44
CA CYS A 54 -10.88 -22.03 -12.64
C CYS A 54 -10.88 -23.27 -13.54
N LYS A 55 -11.66 -23.25 -14.63
CA LYS A 55 -11.68 -24.35 -15.61
C LYS A 55 -10.30 -24.60 -16.22
N GLU A 56 -9.61 -23.53 -16.65
CA GLU A 56 -8.26 -23.62 -17.23
C GLU A 56 -7.20 -24.10 -16.25
N LEU A 57 -7.40 -23.84 -14.95
CA LEU A 57 -6.51 -24.27 -13.87
C LEU A 57 -6.87 -25.66 -13.29
N GLY A 58 -8.02 -26.22 -13.66
CA GLY A 58 -8.54 -27.43 -13.02
C GLY A 58 -8.95 -27.23 -11.56
N ILE A 59 -9.28 -25.99 -11.18
CA ILE A 59 -9.79 -25.60 -9.86
C ILE A 59 -11.31 -25.76 -9.84
N VAL A 60 -11.85 -26.17 -8.70
CA VAL A 60 -13.29 -26.29 -8.45
C VAL A 60 -13.80 -25.03 -7.76
N ILE A 61 -14.90 -24.45 -8.26
CA ILE A 61 -15.68 -23.45 -7.54
C ILE A 61 -16.73 -24.22 -6.73
N LEU A 62 -16.78 -23.97 -5.42
CA LEU A 62 -17.74 -24.63 -4.53
C LEU A 62 -19.16 -24.14 -4.83
N SER A 63 -20.11 -25.06 -4.84
CA SER A 63 -21.53 -24.72 -4.76
C SER A 63 -21.90 -24.08 -3.42
N VAL A 64 -23.03 -23.37 -3.37
CA VAL A 64 -23.68 -22.89 -2.14
C VAL A 64 -23.84 -24.02 -1.15
N ARG A 65 -24.32 -25.18 -1.61
CA ARG A 65 -24.43 -26.39 -0.82
C ARG A 65 -23.08 -26.82 -0.23
N GLU A 66 -22.09 -27.06 -1.07
CA GLU A 66 -20.78 -27.53 -0.64
C GLU A 66 -20.12 -26.54 0.33
N TYR A 67 -20.19 -25.24 0.01
CA TYR A 67 -19.62 -24.18 0.82
C TYR A 67 -20.29 -24.08 2.18
N MET A 68 -21.62 -24.03 2.25
CA MET A 68 -22.32 -23.83 3.53
C MET A 68 -22.13 -25.01 4.47
N HIS A 69 -22.14 -26.23 3.94
CA HIS A 69 -21.78 -27.40 4.74
C HIS A 69 -20.30 -27.40 5.15
N LEU A 70 -19.39 -26.95 4.28
CA LEU A 70 -17.98 -26.79 4.62
C LEU A 70 -17.79 -25.75 5.72
N ALA A 71 -18.40 -24.58 5.62
CA ALA A 71 -18.31 -23.52 6.62
C ALA A 71 -18.79 -23.97 8.01
N ARG A 72 -19.80 -24.84 8.07
CA ARG A 72 -20.26 -25.46 9.33
C ARG A 72 -19.18 -26.34 9.97
N ARG A 73 -18.43 -27.10 9.17
CA ARG A 73 -17.39 -28.03 9.66
C ARG A 73 -16.03 -27.37 9.88
N GLU A 74 -15.72 -26.38 9.05
CA GLU A 74 -14.42 -25.73 8.94
C GLU A 74 -14.58 -24.20 8.98
N PRO A 75 -14.92 -23.59 10.14
CA PRO A 75 -15.23 -22.16 10.23
C PRO A 75 -14.14 -21.23 9.66
N ARG A 76 -12.88 -21.68 9.61
CA ARG A 76 -11.76 -20.95 8.99
C ARG A 76 -11.97 -20.61 7.51
N VAL A 77 -12.84 -21.32 6.79
CA VAL A 77 -13.15 -20.98 5.38
C VAL A 77 -14.03 -19.74 5.27
N ALA A 78 -14.63 -19.27 6.38
CA ALA A 78 -15.46 -18.09 6.47
C ALA A 78 -14.62 -16.86 6.84
N SER A 79 -13.73 -16.47 5.92
CA SER A 79 -12.80 -15.34 6.06
C SER A 79 -13.51 -13.99 6.07
N ASP A 80 -13.10 -13.11 6.97
CA ASP A 80 -13.49 -11.70 7.04
C ASP A 80 -12.71 -10.81 6.06
N VAL A 81 -11.73 -11.36 5.34
CA VAL A 81 -10.78 -10.61 4.52
C VAL A 81 -11.19 -10.51 3.05
N PHE A 82 -11.97 -11.46 2.53
CA PHE A 82 -12.37 -11.50 1.12
C PHE A 82 -13.75 -12.09 0.90
N ALA A 83 -14.28 -11.88 -0.30
CA ALA A 83 -15.49 -12.50 -0.81
C ALA A 83 -15.15 -13.45 -1.97
N GLU A 84 -15.96 -14.47 -2.20
CA GLU A 84 -15.74 -15.46 -3.25
C GLU A 84 -17.04 -15.81 -3.96
N TRP A 85 -16.93 -16.02 -5.28
CA TRP A 85 -18.02 -16.57 -6.08
C TRP A 85 -18.28 -18.01 -5.70
N LEU A 86 -19.55 -18.37 -5.59
CA LEU A 86 -20.02 -19.74 -5.50
C LEU A 86 -20.63 -20.15 -6.84
N LEU A 87 -20.74 -21.46 -7.07
CA LEU A 87 -21.04 -22.00 -8.40
C LEU A 87 -22.42 -21.59 -8.92
N GLU A 88 -23.44 -21.50 -8.06
CA GLU A 88 -24.83 -21.28 -8.46
C GLU A 88 -25.08 -19.85 -8.94
N SER A 89 -25.93 -19.75 -9.96
CA SER A 89 -26.55 -18.51 -10.39
C SER A 89 -28.07 -18.61 -10.37
N TYR A 90 -28.73 -17.47 -10.20
CA TYR A 90 -30.15 -17.33 -9.98
C TYR A 90 -30.74 -16.25 -10.87
N THR A 91 -31.95 -16.50 -11.35
CA THR A 91 -32.81 -15.53 -12.02
C THR A 91 -34.16 -15.48 -11.32
N LEU A 92 -34.92 -14.40 -11.49
CA LEU A 92 -36.31 -14.34 -11.05
C LEU A 92 -37.24 -14.52 -12.24
N SER A 93 -38.20 -15.43 -12.07
CA SER A 93 -39.32 -15.54 -12.99
C SER A 93 -40.20 -14.30 -12.94
N SER A 94 -41.13 -14.18 -13.89
CA SER A 94 -42.18 -13.14 -13.89
C SER A 94 -42.99 -13.12 -12.59
N ASP A 95 -43.14 -14.29 -11.96
CA ASP A 95 -43.91 -14.48 -10.72
C ASP A 95 -43.03 -14.31 -9.47
N LYS A 96 -41.83 -13.74 -9.62
CA LYS A 96 -40.82 -13.55 -8.56
C LYS A 96 -40.38 -14.84 -7.88
N ARG A 97 -40.46 -15.96 -8.59
CA ARG A 97 -39.90 -17.24 -8.13
C ARG A 97 -38.46 -17.32 -8.55
N MET A 98 -37.59 -17.76 -7.64
CA MET A 98 -36.17 -17.88 -7.93
C MET A 98 -35.91 -19.17 -8.71
N ILE A 99 -35.20 -19.06 -9.83
CA ILE A 99 -34.84 -20.16 -10.71
C ILE A 99 -33.33 -20.28 -10.73
N ASP A 100 -32.80 -21.46 -10.42
CA ASP A 100 -31.35 -21.72 -10.49
C ASP A 100 -30.86 -21.86 -11.94
N PHE A 101 -29.54 -22.00 -12.11
CA PHE A 101 -28.91 -22.13 -13.43
C PHE A 101 -29.36 -23.38 -14.22
N SER A 102 -29.97 -24.36 -13.56
CA SER A 102 -30.51 -25.57 -14.20
C SER A 102 -31.96 -25.39 -14.68
N GLY A 103 -32.58 -24.25 -14.39
CA GLY A 103 -33.99 -23.97 -14.69
C GLY A 103 -34.96 -24.49 -13.62
N ARG A 104 -34.46 -24.97 -12.47
CA ARG A 104 -35.27 -25.48 -11.37
C ARG A 104 -35.69 -24.32 -10.46
N GLU A 105 -36.96 -24.30 -10.08
CA GLU A 105 -37.46 -23.39 -9.06
C GLU A 105 -36.88 -23.76 -7.68
N VAL A 106 -36.31 -22.79 -7.00
CA VAL A 106 -35.70 -22.97 -5.68
C VAL A 106 -36.49 -22.16 -4.65
N VAL A 107 -36.90 -22.82 -3.58
CA VAL A 107 -37.61 -22.17 -2.48
C VAL A 107 -36.60 -21.43 -1.62
N VAL A 108 -36.73 -20.11 -1.57
CA VAL A 108 -35.90 -19.25 -0.71
C VAL A 108 -36.79 -18.54 0.28
N PRO A 109 -36.43 -18.52 1.57
CA PRO A 109 -37.21 -17.76 2.53
C PRO A 109 -37.12 -16.26 2.17
N PRO A 110 -38.25 -15.55 2.07
CA PRO A 110 -38.25 -14.12 1.79
C PRO A 110 -37.64 -13.37 2.98
N SER A 111 -36.51 -12.67 2.80
CA SER A 111 -35.93 -11.86 3.86
C SER A 111 -34.98 -10.77 3.35
N ARG A 112 -35.05 -9.56 3.94
CA ARG A 112 -34.13 -8.44 3.67
C ARG A 112 -33.93 -7.44 4.83
N PRO A 113 -32.76 -7.44 5.48
CA PRO A 113 -31.81 -8.56 5.61
C PRO A 113 -32.36 -9.69 6.48
N GLY A 114 -31.84 -10.90 6.26
CA GLY A 114 -32.10 -12.05 7.13
C GLY A 114 -30.87 -12.48 7.89
N TRP A 115 -31.08 -13.17 9.01
CA TRP A 115 -30.03 -13.83 9.77
C TRP A 115 -30.36 -15.29 10.00
N PHE A 116 -29.40 -16.18 9.80
CA PHE A 116 -29.58 -17.62 9.96
C PHE A 116 -28.40 -18.24 10.69
N ASP A 117 -28.65 -19.33 11.41
CA ASP A 117 -27.58 -20.16 11.95
C ASP A 117 -27.12 -21.15 10.88
N LEU A 118 -25.82 -21.47 10.87
CA LEU A 118 -25.31 -22.48 9.95
C LEU A 118 -25.98 -23.84 10.16
N ASP A 119 -26.59 -24.10 11.31
CA ASP A 119 -27.38 -25.30 11.58
C ASP A 119 -28.73 -25.34 10.84
N ASP A 120 -29.25 -24.17 10.42
CA ASP A 120 -30.54 -24.02 9.75
C ASP A 120 -30.46 -24.11 8.21
N ILE A 121 -29.32 -24.52 7.62
CA ILE A 121 -29.23 -24.74 6.16
C ILE A 121 -29.86 -26.07 5.75
N GLY A 122 -30.63 -26.05 4.66
CA GLY A 122 -31.24 -27.24 4.05
C GLY A 122 -30.27 -27.97 3.11
N ASP A 123 -30.77 -29.01 2.43
CA ASP A 123 -29.97 -29.85 1.55
C ASP A 123 -29.34 -29.11 0.36
N GLU A 124 -29.94 -27.99 -0.07
CA GLU A 124 -29.43 -27.13 -1.15
C GLU A 124 -28.42 -26.08 -0.64
N GLY A 125 -28.08 -26.08 0.67
CA GLY A 125 -27.22 -25.09 1.32
C GLY A 125 -27.90 -23.75 1.64
N LEU A 126 -29.17 -23.59 1.27
CA LEU A 126 -29.94 -22.38 1.56
C LEU A 126 -30.56 -22.44 2.96
N PRO A 127 -30.72 -21.30 3.65
CA PRO A 127 -31.36 -21.27 4.97
C PRO A 127 -32.81 -21.75 4.88
N THR A 128 -33.21 -22.59 5.83
CA THR A 128 -34.60 -23.05 6.02
C THR A 128 -35.37 -22.15 6.98
N GLN A 129 -34.66 -21.49 7.90
CA GLN A 129 -35.19 -20.52 8.83
C GLN A 129 -34.38 -19.23 8.77
N ILE A 130 -35.09 -18.11 8.86
CA ILE A 130 -34.48 -16.78 8.88
C ILE A 130 -35.07 -15.98 10.02
N SER A 131 -34.19 -15.46 10.87
CA SER A 131 -34.49 -14.42 11.85
C SER A 131 -34.53 -13.06 11.17
N GLY A 132 -35.45 -12.20 11.61
CA GLY A 132 -35.50 -10.78 11.25
C GLY A 132 -34.60 -9.89 12.12
N SER A 133 -33.82 -10.47 13.04
CA SER A 133 -32.92 -9.73 13.92
C SER A 133 -31.52 -10.33 13.93
N PRO A 134 -30.47 -9.48 14.00
CA PRO A 134 -29.08 -9.92 14.13
C PRO A 134 -28.87 -10.63 15.46
N ALA A 135 -28.00 -11.65 15.47
CA ALA A 135 -27.50 -12.26 16.69
C ALA A 135 -26.06 -12.73 16.50
N ALA A 136 -25.31 -12.83 17.61
CA ALA A 136 -23.95 -13.32 17.58
C ALA A 136 -23.89 -14.75 17.00
N GLY A 137 -22.92 -15.00 16.13
CA GLY A 137 -22.74 -16.30 15.46
C GLY A 137 -23.63 -16.52 14.22
N LYS A 138 -24.67 -15.70 14.00
CA LYS A 138 -25.53 -15.82 12.82
C LYS A 138 -24.86 -15.23 11.57
N TRP A 139 -25.20 -15.82 10.43
CA TRP A 139 -24.80 -15.35 9.11
C TRP A 139 -25.88 -14.43 8.54
N LYS A 140 -25.45 -13.39 7.81
CA LYS A 140 -26.37 -12.51 7.09
C LYS A 140 -26.76 -13.15 5.75
N PHE A 141 -28.03 -13.04 5.38
CA PHE A 141 -28.56 -13.58 4.13
C PHE A 141 -29.25 -12.50 3.30
N TRP A 142 -29.00 -12.55 1.98
CA TRP A 142 -29.63 -11.67 1.00
C TRP A 142 -30.21 -12.48 -0.16
N THR A 143 -31.51 -12.29 -0.40
CA THR A 143 -32.23 -12.86 -1.54
C THR A 143 -32.08 -12.01 -2.80
N HIS A 144 -32.14 -12.64 -3.97
CA HIS A 144 -32.29 -11.96 -5.25
C HIS A 144 -33.72 -11.38 -5.37
N GLU A 145 -33.88 -10.11 -5.78
CA GLU A 145 -35.21 -9.50 -6.02
C GLU A 145 -35.33 -8.78 -7.37
N ASP A 146 -34.26 -8.72 -8.16
CA ASP A 146 -34.26 -7.99 -9.42
C ASP A 146 -34.20 -8.93 -10.63
N GLY A 147 -35.34 -9.21 -11.25
CA GLY A 147 -35.41 -10.06 -12.42
C GLY A 147 -34.77 -9.50 -13.70
N ARG A 148 -34.12 -8.32 -13.65
CA ARG A 148 -33.48 -7.70 -14.82
C ARG A 148 -32.13 -8.33 -15.19
N PHE A 149 -31.53 -9.12 -14.30
CA PHE A 149 -30.22 -9.73 -14.54
C PHE A 149 -30.07 -11.09 -13.89
N VAL A 150 -29.08 -11.86 -14.37
CA VAL A 150 -28.65 -13.10 -13.71
C VAL A 150 -27.72 -12.73 -12.56
N SER A 151 -28.05 -13.23 -11.37
CA SER A 151 -27.23 -13.08 -10.17
C SER A 151 -26.45 -14.36 -9.89
N SER A 152 -25.29 -14.25 -9.26
CA SER A 152 -24.53 -15.40 -8.77
C SER A 152 -24.39 -15.34 -7.27
N ALA A 153 -24.35 -16.51 -6.64
CA ALA A 153 -24.09 -16.60 -5.20
C ALA A 153 -22.68 -16.12 -4.87
N VAL A 154 -22.59 -15.34 -3.81
CA VAL A 154 -21.34 -14.86 -3.24
C VAL A 154 -21.32 -15.20 -1.77
N ARG A 155 -20.24 -15.82 -1.31
CA ARG A 155 -19.91 -15.73 0.11
C ARG A 155 -19.16 -14.43 0.35
N SER A 156 -19.59 -13.65 1.34
CA SER A 156 -18.89 -12.42 1.73
C SER A 156 -18.81 -12.21 3.24
N PHE A 157 -18.30 -11.05 3.65
CA PHE A 157 -18.27 -10.55 5.01
C PHE A 157 -18.92 -9.16 5.07
N VAL A 158 -19.83 -8.97 6.02
CA VAL A 158 -20.56 -7.73 6.21
C VAL A 158 -19.91 -6.99 7.36
N THR A 159 -18.98 -6.08 7.03
CA THR A 159 -18.19 -5.31 8.00
C THR A 159 -19.06 -4.57 9.02
N SER A 160 -20.22 -4.03 8.63
CA SER A 160 -21.09 -3.30 9.56
C SER A 160 -21.65 -4.17 10.69
N ALA A 161 -21.90 -5.44 10.41
CA ALA A 161 -22.38 -6.41 11.39
C ALA A 161 -21.26 -7.28 11.97
N GLY A 162 -20.06 -7.26 11.36
CA GLY A 162 -18.95 -8.13 11.76
C GLY A 162 -19.24 -9.62 11.54
N VAL A 163 -20.09 -9.96 10.58
CA VAL A 163 -20.54 -11.35 10.31
C VAL A 163 -20.34 -11.75 8.87
N CYS A 164 -20.17 -13.06 8.64
CA CYS A 164 -20.18 -13.63 7.30
C CYS A 164 -21.58 -13.55 6.67
N SER A 165 -21.63 -13.65 5.35
CA SER A 165 -22.88 -13.56 4.60
C SER A 165 -22.92 -14.47 3.38
N LEU A 166 -24.14 -14.88 3.04
CA LEU A 166 -24.50 -15.48 1.75
C LEU A 166 -25.37 -14.48 1.00
N ASP A 167 -24.87 -14.00 -0.14
CA ASP A 167 -25.58 -13.06 -0.99
C ASP A 167 -25.94 -13.73 -2.31
N LEU A 168 -27.23 -13.84 -2.61
CA LEU A 168 -27.74 -14.39 -3.86
C LEU A 168 -28.06 -13.31 -4.89
N GLY A 169 -27.87 -12.03 -4.57
CA GLY A 169 -28.32 -10.89 -5.36
C GLY A 169 -27.24 -10.19 -6.19
N ILE A 170 -25.99 -10.71 -6.22
CA ILE A 170 -24.87 -10.04 -6.89
C ILE A 170 -24.89 -10.35 -8.40
N PRO A 171 -24.96 -9.36 -9.31
CA PRO A 171 -24.95 -9.60 -10.76
C PRO A 171 -23.68 -10.34 -11.23
N GLN A 172 -23.79 -11.25 -12.19
CA GLN A 172 -22.64 -12.03 -12.71
C GLN A 172 -21.50 -11.17 -13.27
N PHE A 173 -21.85 -10.02 -13.87
CA PHE A 173 -20.89 -9.08 -14.44
C PHE A 173 -20.25 -8.15 -13.38
N ALA A 174 -20.66 -8.24 -12.12
CA ALA A 174 -20.10 -7.40 -11.06
C ALA A 174 -18.61 -7.71 -10.86
N ILE A 175 -17.82 -6.65 -10.70
CA ILE A 175 -16.38 -6.73 -10.46
C ILE A 175 -16.08 -5.95 -9.19
N HIS A 176 -15.34 -6.55 -8.25
CA HIS A 176 -15.00 -5.89 -7.00
C HIS A 176 -13.60 -6.28 -6.47
N PRO A 177 -12.80 -5.34 -5.91
CA PRO A 177 -11.45 -5.62 -5.39
C PRO A 177 -11.33 -6.66 -4.29
N ASN A 178 -12.42 -6.96 -3.61
CA ASN A 178 -12.49 -8.00 -2.57
C ASN A 178 -13.12 -9.30 -3.05
N LEU A 179 -13.59 -9.36 -4.30
CA LEU A 179 -14.15 -10.55 -4.90
C LEU A 179 -13.01 -11.32 -5.58
N MET A 180 -12.71 -12.47 -5.02
CA MET A 180 -11.50 -13.26 -5.30
C MET A 180 -11.88 -14.72 -5.57
N ILE A 181 -10.89 -15.51 -6.00
CA ILE A 181 -11.05 -16.93 -6.29
C ILE A 181 -10.44 -17.73 -5.14
N ARG A 182 -11.12 -18.76 -4.63
CA ARG A 182 -10.52 -19.74 -3.72
C ARG A 182 -10.04 -20.96 -4.50
N GLU A 183 -8.86 -21.44 -4.13
CA GLU A 183 -8.30 -22.66 -4.68
C GLU A 183 -8.92 -23.90 -4.01
N CYS A 184 -9.68 -24.68 -4.77
CA CYS A 184 -10.11 -26.03 -4.40
C CYS A 184 -9.65 -27.04 -5.46
N TYR A 185 -8.82 -28.00 -5.06
CA TYR A 185 -8.26 -29.01 -5.97
C TYR A 185 -8.76 -30.41 -5.64
N ARG A 186 -8.96 -31.23 -6.68
CA ARG A 186 -9.27 -32.66 -6.53
C ARG A 186 -8.05 -33.52 -6.18
N LYS A 187 -6.85 -32.99 -6.39
CA LYS A 187 -5.58 -33.64 -6.07
C LYS A 187 -4.76 -32.69 -5.22
N GLU A 188 -3.91 -33.23 -4.36
CA GLU A 188 -3.04 -32.41 -3.52
C GLU A 188 -2.18 -31.51 -4.41
N PRO A 189 -2.26 -30.17 -4.23
CA PRO A 189 -1.35 -29.28 -4.92
C PRO A 189 0.06 -29.54 -4.37
N CYS A 190 1.03 -29.72 -5.27
CA CYS A 190 2.42 -29.84 -4.87
C CYS A 190 2.92 -28.46 -4.43
N ILE A 191 2.91 -28.20 -3.12
CA ILE A 191 3.43 -26.96 -2.54
C ILE A 191 4.77 -27.30 -1.93
N MET A 192 5.81 -27.32 -2.76
CA MET A 192 7.16 -27.42 -2.23
C MET A 192 7.53 -26.07 -1.61
N LYS A 193 7.56 -26.02 -0.27
CA LYS A 193 8.21 -24.91 0.42
C LYS A 193 9.70 -24.95 0.07
N HIS A 194 10.19 -23.91 -0.58
CA HIS A 194 11.60 -23.86 -0.96
C HIS A 194 12.44 -23.59 0.30
N PRO A 195 13.59 -24.29 0.50
CA PRO A 195 14.47 -24.03 1.65
C PRO A 195 14.89 -22.56 1.80
N MET A 196 14.94 -21.84 0.68
CA MET A 196 15.22 -20.40 0.64
C MET A 196 14.30 -19.55 1.50
N ASP A 197 13.03 -19.90 1.70
CA ASP A 197 12.14 -19.05 2.50
C ASP A 197 12.57 -19.01 3.96
N GLN A 198 13.01 -20.14 4.52
CA GLN A 198 13.54 -20.19 5.88
C GLN A 198 14.92 -19.52 5.98
N ILE A 199 15.80 -19.77 5.01
CA ILE A 199 17.15 -19.20 4.97
C ILE A 199 17.08 -17.67 4.89
N TRP A 200 16.17 -17.16 4.04
CA TRP A 200 15.98 -15.73 3.85
C TRP A 200 15.42 -15.06 5.10
N ALA A 201 14.40 -15.64 5.74
CA ALA A 201 13.83 -15.11 6.97
C ALA A 201 14.87 -15.02 8.10
N ASN A 202 15.73 -16.04 8.25
CA ASN A 202 16.83 -16.01 9.22
C ASN A 202 17.82 -14.90 8.90
N TYR A 203 18.18 -14.75 7.62
CA TYR A 203 19.09 -13.70 7.15
C TYR A 203 18.54 -12.28 7.39
N GLU A 204 17.26 -12.04 7.11
CA GLU A 204 16.59 -10.75 7.38
C GLU A 204 16.62 -10.41 8.87
N ASP A 205 16.28 -11.36 9.75
CA ASP A 205 16.32 -11.17 11.20
C ASP A 205 17.73 -10.77 11.70
N MET A 206 18.78 -11.48 11.25
CA MET A 206 20.16 -11.18 11.63
C MET A 206 20.60 -9.78 11.15
N THR A 207 20.18 -9.39 9.94
CA THR A 207 20.47 -8.07 9.36
C THR A 207 19.78 -6.95 10.14
N LEU A 208 18.49 -7.13 10.48
CA LEU A 208 17.71 -6.17 11.27
C LEU A 208 18.31 -5.97 12.68
N ARG A 209 18.80 -7.05 13.30
CA ARG A 209 19.50 -7.00 14.60
C ARG A 209 20.94 -6.48 14.52
N LYS A 210 21.49 -6.25 13.31
CA LYS A 210 22.89 -5.89 13.06
C LYS A 210 23.89 -6.88 13.69
N ALA A 211 23.56 -8.17 13.67
CA ALA A 211 24.34 -9.24 14.29
C ALA A 211 25.53 -9.66 13.40
N ASN A 212 26.54 -8.81 13.26
CA ASN A 212 27.64 -9.00 12.29
C ASN A 212 28.40 -10.34 12.45
N ASP A 213 28.60 -10.82 13.68
CA ASP A 213 29.30 -12.09 13.92
C ASP A 213 28.42 -13.30 13.56
N GLU A 214 27.12 -13.24 13.86
CA GLU A 214 26.14 -14.25 13.43
C GLU A 214 26.07 -14.29 11.90
N LEU A 215 26.04 -13.14 11.23
CA LEU A 215 26.05 -13.05 9.76
C LEU A 215 27.29 -13.69 9.15
N LYS A 216 28.49 -13.41 9.69
CA LYS A 216 29.73 -14.05 9.23
C LYS A 216 29.64 -15.57 9.36
N GLN A 217 29.26 -16.08 10.53
CA GLN A 217 29.12 -17.51 10.76
C GLN A 217 28.07 -18.13 9.83
N PHE A 218 26.93 -17.47 9.65
CA PHE A 218 25.88 -17.89 8.72
C PHE A 218 26.43 -18.06 7.30
N PHE A 219 27.11 -17.05 6.75
CA PHE A 219 27.69 -17.14 5.41
C PHE A 219 28.87 -18.10 5.31
N THR A 220 29.61 -18.35 6.40
CA THR A 220 30.63 -19.40 6.43
C THR A 220 30.01 -20.80 6.32
N LEU A 221 28.85 -21.04 6.93
CA LEU A 221 28.21 -22.36 6.99
C LEU A 221 27.20 -22.60 5.86
N LEU A 222 26.66 -21.55 5.24
CA LEU A 222 25.63 -21.65 4.20
C LEU A 222 26.17 -22.34 2.94
N ASP A 223 25.59 -23.48 2.56
CA ASP A 223 25.84 -24.14 1.27
C ASP A 223 24.87 -23.62 0.21
N ILE A 224 25.28 -22.59 -0.53
CA ILE A 224 24.48 -22.01 -1.60
C ILE A 224 24.41 -22.95 -2.82
N GLY A 225 25.40 -23.82 -3.02
CA GLY A 225 25.42 -24.76 -4.15
C GLY A 225 24.22 -25.70 -4.12
N ALA A 226 23.93 -26.26 -2.94
CA ALA A 226 22.77 -27.12 -2.71
C ALA A 226 21.41 -26.45 -2.99
N LEU A 227 21.34 -25.10 -2.94
CA LEU A 227 20.10 -24.34 -3.16
C LEU A 227 19.80 -24.10 -4.65
N LYS A 228 20.81 -24.23 -5.53
CA LYS A 228 20.64 -24.05 -6.99
C LYS A 228 19.99 -25.27 -7.67
N GLU A 229 20.08 -26.45 -7.05
CA GLU A 229 19.61 -27.70 -7.64
C GLU A 229 18.11 -27.98 -7.37
N SER A 230 17.47 -27.24 -6.46
CA SER A 230 16.10 -27.50 -6.01
C SER A 230 14.97 -26.90 -6.87
N HIS A 231 15.26 -26.44 -8.10
CA HIS A 231 14.29 -25.70 -8.92
C HIS A 231 13.36 -26.56 -9.80
N VAL A 232 13.48 -27.89 -9.79
CA VAL A 232 12.66 -28.75 -10.65
C VAL A 232 11.19 -28.70 -10.21
N GLY A 233 10.35 -28.04 -11.03
CA GLY A 233 8.89 -28.02 -10.86
C GLY A 233 8.30 -26.80 -10.14
N SER A 234 9.10 -25.79 -9.76
CA SER A 234 8.57 -24.56 -9.16
C SER A 234 7.95 -23.62 -10.20
N ASP A 235 6.93 -22.86 -9.80
CA ASP A 235 6.38 -21.76 -10.62
C ASP A 235 7.51 -20.77 -10.99
N LYS A 236 7.51 -20.30 -12.25
CA LYS A 236 8.53 -19.39 -12.80
C LYS A 236 8.78 -18.18 -11.90
N PHE A 237 7.73 -17.61 -11.32
CA PHE A 237 7.83 -16.47 -10.41
C PHE A 237 8.60 -16.77 -9.13
N VAL A 238 8.36 -17.95 -8.53
CA VAL A 238 9.09 -18.40 -7.34
C VAL A 238 10.55 -18.70 -7.69
N SER A 239 10.77 -19.31 -8.86
CA SER A 239 12.12 -19.59 -9.35
C SER A 239 12.94 -18.33 -9.54
N GLU A 240 12.39 -17.31 -10.20
CA GLU A 240 13.06 -16.02 -10.41
C GLU A 240 13.33 -15.31 -9.08
N LYS A 241 12.35 -15.27 -8.18
CA LYS A 241 12.53 -14.70 -6.83
C LYS A 241 13.66 -15.38 -6.08
N ASN A 242 13.69 -16.71 -6.08
CA ASN A 242 14.71 -17.46 -5.36
C ASN A 242 16.09 -17.32 -6.01
N ALA A 243 16.17 -17.23 -7.34
CA ALA A 243 17.42 -16.95 -8.05
C ALA A 243 17.99 -15.58 -7.63
N GLU A 244 17.16 -14.54 -7.58
CA GLU A 244 17.57 -13.20 -7.13
C GLU A 244 18.09 -13.18 -5.69
N ARG A 245 17.41 -13.89 -4.77
CA ARG A 245 17.87 -14.07 -3.39
C ARG A 245 19.18 -14.86 -3.31
N ILE A 246 19.34 -15.89 -4.14
CA ILE A 246 20.57 -16.69 -4.21
C ILE A 246 21.74 -15.84 -4.69
N PHE A 247 21.55 -14.99 -5.72
CA PHE A 247 22.60 -14.07 -6.16
C PHE A 247 22.98 -13.11 -5.05
N ASP A 248 21.99 -12.57 -4.34
CA ASP A 248 22.26 -11.69 -3.22
C ASP A 248 23.12 -12.38 -2.13
N LEU A 249 22.68 -13.55 -1.63
CA LEU A 249 23.45 -14.32 -0.63
C LEU A 249 24.83 -14.75 -1.15
N SER A 250 24.94 -15.09 -2.44
CA SER A 250 26.22 -15.49 -3.06
C SER A 250 27.23 -14.36 -3.06
N GLY A 251 26.80 -13.15 -3.41
CA GLY A 251 27.66 -11.97 -3.41
C GLY A 251 28.21 -11.67 -2.02
N LYS A 252 27.33 -11.73 -1.01
CA LYS A 252 27.70 -11.53 0.39
C LYS A 252 28.66 -12.59 0.91
N GLN A 253 28.40 -13.85 0.57
CA GLN A 253 29.30 -14.94 0.92
C GLN A 253 30.70 -14.76 0.30
N ARG A 254 30.78 -14.30 -0.95
CA ARG A 254 32.05 -14.00 -1.61
C ARG A 254 32.82 -12.90 -0.89
N LEU A 255 32.16 -11.79 -0.56
CA LEU A 255 32.77 -10.68 0.17
C LEU A 255 33.31 -11.13 1.53
N ILE A 256 32.51 -11.88 2.30
CA ILE A 256 32.93 -12.37 3.63
C ILE A 256 34.09 -13.35 3.55
N ARG A 257 34.13 -14.19 2.51
CA ARG A 257 35.20 -15.17 2.31
C ARG A 257 36.42 -14.62 1.56
N GLY A 258 36.33 -13.42 1.00
CA GLY A 258 37.34 -12.86 0.08
C GLY A 258 37.57 -13.74 -1.16
N ASN A 259 36.53 -14.43 -1.65
CA ASN A 259 36.64 -15.35 -2.78
C ASN A 259 36.08 -14.74 -4.07
N PHE A 260 36.99 -14.15 -4.84
CA PHE A 260 36.71 -13.50 -6.13
C PHE A 260 37.27 -14.31 -7.32
N ASP A 261 37.70 -15.55 -7.08
CA ASP A 261 38.28 -16.39 -8.13
C ASP A 261 37.22 -16.78 -9.16
N ASN A 262 37.65 -16.86 -10.43
CA ASN A 262 36.86 -17.28 -11.59
C ASN A 262 35.64 -16.39 -11.90
N LEU A 263 35.63 -15.13 -11.46
CA LEU A 263 34.60 -14.19 -11.88
C LEU A 263 34.84 -13.73 -13.32
N GLN A 264 33.77 -13.61 -14.09
CA GLN A 264 33.82 -13.07 -15.45
C GLN A 264 33.96 -11.54 -15.37
N ILE A 265 35.08 -10.99 -15.86
CA ILE A 265 35.23 -9.53 -15.95
C ILE A 265 34.27 -8.99 -17.02
N VAL A 266 33.45 -8.02 -16.62
CA VAL A 266 32.50 -7.30 -17.47
C VAL A 266 33.04 -5.91 -17.72
N SER A 267 33.18 -5.58 -19.01
CA SER A 267 33.66 -4.28 -19.45
C SER A 267 32.56 -3.23 -19.51
N LEU A 268 32.94 -1.95 -19.45
CA LEU A 268 31.98 -0.84 -19.66
C LEU A 268 31.27 -0.96 -21.03
N ALA A 269 31.95 -1.46 -22.06
CA ALA A 269 31.35 -1.67 -23.37
C ALA A 269 30.21 -2.70 -23.34
N GLU A 270 30.34 -3.75 -22.54
CA GLU A 270 29.30 -4.75 -22.35
C GLU A 270 28.10 -4.19 -21.57
N ILE A 271 28.36 -3.33 -20.57
CA ILE A 271 27.30 -2.59 -19.86
C ILE A 271 26.54 -1.68 -20.84
N CYS A 272 27.25 -0.91 -21.66
CA CYS A 272 26.64 -0.06 -22.68
C CYS A 272 25.73 -0.87 -23.62
N ARG A 273 26.23 -1.98 -24.16
CA ARG A 273 25.45 -2.89 -25.03
C ARG A 273 24.21 -3.45 -24.33
N ALA A 274 24.30 -3.75 -23.04
CA ALA A 274 23.18 -4.30 -22.28
C ALA A 274 22.03 -3.31 -22.07
N VAL A 275 22.33 -1.99 -22.11
CA VAL A 275 21.34 -0.91 -21.94
C VAL A 275 20.99 -0.19 -23.25
N GLU A 276 21.42 -0.73 -24.40
CA GLU A 276 20.99 -0.25 -25.72
C GLU A 276 19.47 -0.48 -25.93
N VAL A 277 18.81 0.49 -26.56
CA VAL A 277 17.34 0.62 -26.59
C VAL A 277 16.63 -0.62 -27.16
N CYS A 278 15.72 -1.23 -26.38
CA CYS A 278 14.78 -2.23 -26.88
C CYS A 278 13.41 -2.15 -26.15
N PRO A 279 12.38 -1.49 -26.71
CA PRO A 279 11.20 -1.11 -25.93
C PRO A 279 10.04 -2.13 -25.89
N ASP A 280 9.88 -3.03 -26.86
CA ASP A 280 8.60 -3.76 -27.02
C ASP A 280 8.41 -4.98 -26.11
N ALA A 281 9.49 -5.55 -25.58
CA ALA A 281 9.45 -6.75 -24.72
C ALA A 281 10.55 -6.76 -23.65
N ALA A 282 11.00 -5.58 -23.22
CA ALA A 282 12.03 -5.46 -22.20
C ALA A 282 11.44 -5.37 -20.78
N THR A 283 12.24 -5.83 -19.82
CA THR A 283 12.03 -5.51 -18.41
C THR A 283 12.64 -4.17 -18.10
N TYR A 284 11.86 -3.29 -17.50
CA TYR A 284 12.31 -1.95 -17.17
C TYR A 284 12.93 -1.94 -15.78
N VAL A 285 14.12 -1.35 -15.68
CA VAL A 285 14.79 -1.07 -14.41
C VAL A 285 14.67 0.43 -14.15
N ILE A 286 14.04 0.81 -13.04
CA ILE A 286 13.67 2.20 -12.76
C ILE A 286 13.99 2.60 -11.32
N GLY A 287 14.38 3.86 -11.16
CA GLY A 287 14.59 4.54 -9.89
C GLY A 287 13.34 5.26 -9.37
N HIS A 288 13.47 5.98 -8.25
CA HIS A 288 12.43 6.90 -7.77
C HIS A 288 12.20 8.08 -8.75
N PRO A 289 11.03 8.76 -8.68
CA PRO A 289 10.82 10.04 -9.36
C PRO A 289 11.83 11.08 -8.90
N ASN A 290 12.22 12.03 -9.77
CA ASN A 290 13.38 12.90 -9.53
C ASN A 290 14.64 12.10 -9.13
N PRO A 291 15.07 11.14 -9.96
CA PRO A 291 16.14 10.23 -9.58
C PRO A 291 17.44 10.98 -9.28
N ASP A 292 18.12 10.54 -8.22
CA ASP A 292 19.47 10.95 -7.88
C ASP A 292 20.50 10.05 -8.59
N THR A 293 21.76 10.14 -8.14
CA THR A 293 22.85 9.34 -8.73
C THR A 293 22.71 7.85 -8.39
N ASP A 294 22.28 7.52 -7.16
CA ASP A 294 22.16 6.14 -6.72
C ASP A 294 21.08 5.42 -7.54
N ALA A 295 19.94 6.07 -7.71
CA ALA A 295 18.81 5.56 -8.48
C ALA A 295 19.15 5.24 -9.95
N ILE A 296 19.84 6.13 -10.67
CA ILE A 296 20.15 5.89 -12.10
C ILE A 296 21.30 4.91 -12.28
N VAL A 297 22.38 5.07 -11.51
CA VAL A 297 23.57 4.22 -11.68
C VAL A 297 23.23 2.78 -11.27
N SER A 298 22.52 2.57 -10.15
CA SER A 298 22.04 1.24 -9.78
C SER A 298 21.12 0.63 -10.85
N ALA A 299 20.27 1.43 -11.50
CA ALA A 299 19.38 0.94 -12.56
C ALA A 299 20.14 0.45 -13.80
N VAL A 300 21.16 1.20 -14.22
CA VAL A 300 22.03 0.83 -15.34
C VAL A 300 22.77 -0.47 -15.06
N PHE A 301 23.36 -0.60 -13.89
CA PHE A 301 24.13 -1.79 -13.54
C PHE A 301 23.24 -3.01 -13.28
N GLU A 302 22.05 -2.84 -12.71
CA GLU A 302 21.09 -3.94 -12.54
C GLU A 302 20.52 -4.41 -13.89
N ALA A 303 20.23 -3.49 -14.82
CA ALA A 303 19.85 -3.85 -16.19
C ALA A 303 20.96 -4.64 -16.89
N ALA A 304 22.21 -4.20 -16.77
CA ALA A 304 23.36 -4.90 -17.33
C ALA A 304 23.54 -6.30 -16.70
N ARG A 305 23.46 -6.40 -15.37
CA ARG A 305 23.55 -7.68 -14.65
C ARG A 305 22.49 -8.67 -15.15
N ARG A 306 21.24 -8.24 -15.27
CA ARG A 306 20.13 -9.08 -15.74
C ARG A 306 20.31 -9.53 -17.18
N PHE A 307 20.77 -8.64 -18.06
CA PHE A 307 21.10 -8.99 -19.43
C PHE A 307 22.18 -10.07 -19.50
N ILE A 308 23.26 -9.91 -18.73
CA ILE A 308 24.40 -10.86 -18.72
C ILE A 308 24.01 -12.19 -18.10
N THR A 309 23.26 -12.16 -17.00
CA THR A 309 22.93 -13.36 -16.19
C THR A 309 21.79 -14.17 -16.80
N TYR A 310 20.75 -13.51 -17.29
CA TYR A 310 19.54 -14.16 -17.78
C TYR A 310 19.38 -14.12 -19.30
N GLY A 311 20.20 -13.34 -20.03
CA GLY A 311 19.93 -13.02 -21.44
C GLY A 311 18.68 -12.17 -21.63
N GLN A 312 18.17 -11.54 -20.56
CA GLN A 312 16.94 -10.78 -20.56
C GLN A 312 17.17 -9.38 -21.16
N ARG A 313 16.34 -8.99 -22.13
CA ARG A 313 16.35 -7.61 -22.63
C ARG A 313 15.86 -6.67 -21.54
N CYS A 314 16.69 -5.69 -21.21
CA CYS A 314 16.39 -4.70 -20.19
C CYS A 314 16.40 -3.30 -20.79
N ALA A 315 15.58 -2.42 -20.23
CA ALA A 315 15.57 -1.00 -20.56
C ALA A 315 15.67 -0.20 -19.27
N VAL A 316 16.41 0.90 -19.29
CA VAL A 316 16.55 1.78 -18.12
C VAL A 316 15.80 3.06 -18.42
N TRP A 317 14.85 3.41 -17.56
CA TRP A 317 14.06 4.63 -17.72
C TRP A 317 14.23 5.54 -16.51
N ALA A 318 14.48 6.81 -16.78
CA ALA A 318 14.60 7.88 -15.79
C ALA A 318 13.85 9.11 -16.32
N GLU A 319 13.13 9.81 -15.44
CA GLU A 319 12.38 11.02 -15.80
C GLU A 319 13.30 12.19 -16.17
N LYS A 320 14.42 12.30 -15.46
CA LYS A 320 15.49 13.28 -15.71
C LYS A 320 16.84 12.60 -15.50
N ILE A 321 17.89 13.15 -16.09
CA ILE A 321 19.27 12.71 -15.87
C ILE A 321 20.04 13.88 -15.24
N PRO A 322 20.44 13.78 -13.96
CA PRO A 322 21.26 14.81 -13.30
C PRO A 322 22.60 15.02 -14.02
N PHE A 323 23.15 16.23 -13.95
CA PHE A 323 24.46 16.56 -14.56
C PHE A 323 25.59 15.65 -14.09
N VAL A 324 25.64 15.38 -12.80
CA VAL A 324 26.65 14.50 -12.21
C VAL A 324 26.55 13.10 -12.81
N VAL A 325 25.32 12.61 -13.08
CA VAL A 325 25.10 11.32 -13.73
C VAL A 325 25.56 11.35 -15.20
N GLU A 326 25.33 12.46 -15.91
CA GLU A 326 25.86 12.65 -17.28
C GLU A 326 27.39 12.59 -17.32
N HIS A 327 28.05 13.14 -16.29
CA HIS A 327 29.50 13.11 -16.15
C HIS A 327 30.03 11.71 -15.84
N LEU A 328 29.37 11.00 -14.91
CA LEU A 328 29.76 9.66 -14.51
C LEU A 328 29.53 8.65 -15.66
N LEU A 329 28.29 8.51 -16.13
CA LEU A 329 27.95 7.47 -17.11
C LEU A 329 28.40 7.80 -18.54
N GLY A 330 28.71 9.07 -18.81
CA GLY A 330 29.12 9.54 -20.13
C GLY A 330 27.98 9.57 -21.16
N ASN A 331 28.30 10.11 -22.34
CA ASN A 331 27.31 10.40 -23.37
C ASN A 331 26.62 9.15 -23.94
N LEU A 332 27.33 8.04 -24.10
CA LEU A 332 26.78 6.85 -24.76
C LEU A 332 25.57 6.29 -24.01
N ILE A 333 25.72 6.04 -22.71
CA ILE A 333 24.64 5.55 -21.85
C ILE A 333 23.53 6.61 -21.74
N CYS A 334 23.88 7.88 -21.54
CA CYS A 334 22.89 8.94 -21.38
C CYS A 334 22.05 9.20 -22.64
N VAL A 335 22.59 8.96 -23.84
CA VAL A 335 21.80 9.01 -25.08
C VAL A 335 20.76 7.89 -25.09
N SER A 336 21.14 6.65 -24.75
CA SER A 336 20.20 5.52 -24.66
C SER A 336 19.10 5.78 -23.62
N LEU A 337 19.44 6.34 -22.45
CA LEU A 337 18.47 6.69 -21.40
C LEU A 337 17.45 7.71 -21.91
N ARG A 338 17.89 8.78 -22.59
CA ARG A 338 16.98 9.82 -23.13
C ARG A 338 16.08 9.31 -24.25
N GLN A 339 16.53 8.30 -25.00
CA GLN A 339 15.77 7.68 -26.09
C GLN A 339 14.81 6.59 -25.61
N THR A 340 14.99 6.08 -24.38
CA THR A 340 14.15 5.01 -23.83
C THR A 340 12.76 5.54 -23.52
N PRO A 341 11.69 5.02 -24.15
CA PRO A 341 10.34 5.48 -23.87
C PRO A 341 9.90 5.03 -22.47
N LYS A 342 9.02 5.83 -21.84
CA LYS A 342 8.42 5.48 -20.55
C LYS A 342 7.71 4.13 -20.63
N PHE A 343 7.89 3.32 -19.60
CA PHE A 343 7.25 2.01 -19.49
C PHE A 343 5.72 2.12 -19.48
N ARG A 344 5.05 1.00 -19.80
CA ARG A 344 3.59 0.86 -19.85
C ARG A 344 3.15 -0.23 -18.86
N PRO A 345 1.86 -0.30 -18.47
CA PRO A 345 1.32 -1.36 -17.59
C PRO A 345 1.44 -2.81 -18.10
N VAL A 346 2.13 -3.03 -19.23
CA VAL A 346 2.38 -4.35 -19.83
C VAL A 346 3.84 -4.79 -19.67
N HIS A 347 4.74 -3.91 -19.24
CA HIS A 347 6.15 -4.21 -19.07
C HIS A 347 6.44 -4.61 -17.63
N ASP A 348 7.24 -5.67 -17.45
CA ASP A 348 7.76 -6.05 -16.14
C ASP A 348 8.70 -4.97 -15.58
N LEU A 349 8.66 -4.73 -14.27
CA LEU A 349 9.43 -3.70 -13.59
C LEU A 349 10.39 -4.27 -12.55
N VAL A 350 11.59 -3.70 -12.49
CA VAL A 350 12.57 -3.84 -11.41
C VAL A 350 12.75 -2.45 -10.82
N LEU A 351 12.48 -2.33 -9.52
CA LEU A 351 12.66 -1.08 -8.80
C LEU A 351 14.03 -1.09 -8.14
N VAL A 352 14.78 -0.03 -8.34
CA VAL A 352 16.05 0.22 -7.63
C VAL A 352 15.95 1.54 -6.90
N ASP A 353 16.54 1.64 -5.71
CA ASP A 353 16.48 2.83 -4.86
C ASP A 353 15.07 3.40 -4.62
N CYS A 354 14.09 2.53 -4.78
CA CYS A 354 12.70 2.84 -4.58
C CYS A 354 11.93 1.54 -4.45
N HIS A 355 10.81 1.63 -3.77
CA HIS A 355 9.92 0.49 -3.60
C HIS A 355 8.49 0.87 -3.91
N SER A 356 8.25 1.94 -4.67
CA SER A 356 6.92 2.44 -5.03
C SER A 356 6.83 2.83 -6.51
N VAL A 357 5.72 2.49 -7.15
CA VAL A 357 5.38 2.89 -8.53
C VAL A 357 3.88 3.23 -8.57
N GLY A 358 3.41 3.87 -9.64
CA GLY A 358 1.98 4.14 -9.82
C GLY A 358 1.14 2.86 -9.70
N LYS A 359 -0.07 2.98 -9.12
CA LYS A 359 -0.97 1.85 -8.82
C LYS A 359 -1.24 0.94 -10.03
N ASP A 360 -1.33 1.53 -11.22
CA ASP A 360 -1.58 0.80 -12.47
C ASP A 360 -0.38 -0.06 -12.90
N CYS A 361 0.77 0.06 -12.24
CA CYS A 361 2.01 -0.67 -12.56
C CYS A 361 2.53 -1.49 -11.36
N GLU A 362 1.93 -1.41 -10.17
CA GLU A 362 2.40 -2.17 -8.99
C GLU A 362 2.44 -3.67 -9.23
N HIS A 363 1.49 -4.17 -10.02
CA HIS A 363 1.38 -5.57 -10.38
C HIS A 363 2.52 -6.05 -11.31
N GLN A 364 3.19 -5.14 -12.02
CA GLN A 364 4.30 -5.44 -12.91
C GLN A 364 5.65 -5.58 -12.19
N VAL A 365 5.74 -5.19 -10.92
CA VAL A 365 6.99 -5.26 -10.15
C VAL A 365 7.41 -6.71 -9.91
N LYS A 366 8.64 -7.06 -10.27
CA LYS A 366 9.24 -8.40 -10.11
C LYS A 366 10.35 -8.43 -9.08
N SER A 367 11.09 -7.33 -8.94
CA SER A 367 12.21 -7.23 -8.03
C SER A 367 12.34 -5.81 -7.50
N ILE A 368 12.82 -5.70 -6.27
CA ILE A 368 13.10 -4.46 -5.57
C ILE A 368 14.50 -4.59 -4.96
N ILE A 369 15.35 -3.61 -5.22
CA ILE A 369 16.67 -3.46 -4.61
C ILE A 369 16.66 -2.08 -3.99
N ASP A 370 16.54 -2.00 -2.67
CA ASP A 370 16.30 -0.74 -1.99
C ASP A 370 16.99 -0.74 -0.63
N HIS A 371 17.59 0.40 -0.28
CA HIS A 371 18.21 0.61 1.03
C HIS A 371 17.29 1.34 2.03
N HIS A 372 16.12 1.80 1.56
CA HIS A 372 15.13 2.47 2.39
C HIS A 372 14.31 1.49 3.25
N ILE A 373 13.65 2.03 4.29
CA ILE A 373 12.72 1.24 5.11
C ILE A 373 11.42 0.98 4.32
N ILE A 374 11.16 -0.29 4.05
CA ILE A 374 9.91 -0.76 3.45
C ILE A 374 8.92 -1.13 4.56
N THR A 375 7.76 -0.46 4.56
CA THR A 375 6.66 -0.75 5.51
C THR A 375 5.50 -1.49 4.88
N ARG A 376 5.53 -1.68 3.55
CA ARG A 376 4.45 -2.32 2.79
C ARG A 376 4.78 -3.78 2.46
N THR A 377 3.73 -4.59 2.31
CA THR A 377 3.85 -5.96 1.81
C THR A 377 3.86 -5.97 0.28
N PHE A 378 4.57 -6.94 -0.28
CA PHE A 378 4.62 -7.20 -1.71
C PHE A 378 4.05 -8.58 -2.04
N PRO A 379 3.62 -8.80 -3.29
CA PRO A 379 3.23 -10.13 -3.73
C PRO A 379 4.36 -11.13 -3.51
N TYR A 380 4.00 -12.37 -3.20
CA TYR A 380 4.94 -13.42 -2.79
C TYR A 380 6.07 -13.71 -3.79
N TYR A 381 5.91 -13.32 -5.06
CA TYR A 381 6.88 -13.49 -6.12
C TYR A 381 7.86 -12.33 -6.30
N VAL A 382 7.64 -11.20 -5.63
CA VAL A 382 8.57 -10.08 -5.71
C VAL A 382 9.81 -10.44 -4.91
N SER A 383 10.97 -10.40 -5.55
CA SER A 383 12.23 -10.45 -4.82
C SER A 383 12.49 -9.10 -4.18
N VAL A 384 12.56 -9.05 -2.86
CA VAL A 384 12.91 -7.84 -2.12
C VAL A 384 14.29 -8.04 -1.54
N SER A 385 15.28 -7.35 -2.12
CA SER A 385 16.59 -7.15 -1.52
C SER A 385 16.51 -5.82 -0.78
N GLN A 386 16.14 -5.89 0.50
CA GLN A 386 16.09 -4.74 1.37
C GLN A 386 17.03 -4.96 2.53
N GLU A 387 18.08 -4.16 2.55
CA GLU A 387 18.94 -4.02 3.71
C GLU A 387 18.91 -2.55 4.09
N VAL A 388 19.06 -2.23 5.37
CA VAL A 388 19.46 -0.86 5.74
C VAL A 388 20.95 -0.72 5.40
N SER A 389 21.27 -0.95 4.12
CA SER A 389 22.59 -0.80 3.52
C SER A 389 22.84 0.67 3.24
N TRP A 390 24.04 0.97 2.81
CA TRP A 390 24.42 2.34 2.55
C TRP A 390 23.77 2.94 1.30
N SER A 391 23.76 2.18 0.20
CA SER A 391 23.21 2.60 -1.08
C SER A 391 22.69 1.41 -1.88
N SER A 392 21.80 1.66 -2.82
CA SER A 392 21.29 0.69 -3.77
C SER A 392 22.36 0.28 -4.79
N THR A 393 23.27 1.18 -5.15
CA THR A 393 24.47 0.87 -5.96
C THR A 393 25.31 -0.25 -5.36
N LEU A 394 25.59 -0.21 -4.05
CA LEU A 394 26.32 -1.29 -3.37
C LEU A 394 25.54 -2.62 -3.38
N GLN A 395 24.23 -2.58 -3.13
CA GLN A 395 23.40 -3.80 -3.20
C GLN A 395 23.40 -4.42 -4.60
N VAL A 396 23.32 -3.59 -5.65
CA VAL A 396 23.44 -4.04 -7.04
C VAL A 396 24.81 -4.66 -7.30
N TYR A 397 25.89 -4.07 -6.78
CA TYR A 397 27.23 -4.64 -6.91
C TYR A 397 27.36 -6.00 -6.22
N ILE A 398 26.82 -6.15 -5.00
CA ILE A 398 26.77 -7.43 -4.29
C ILE A 398 26.07 -8.48 -5.15
N LYS A 399 24.90 -8.15 -5.73
CA LYS A 399 24.20 -9.04 -6.65
C LYS A 399 25.01 -9.35 -7.91
N PHE A 400 25.76 -8.38 -8.44
CA PHE A 400 26.65 -8.54 -9.59
C PHE A 400 27.67 -9.65 -9.32
N LEU A 401 28.41 -9.55 -8.19
CA LEU A 401 29.36 -10.56 -7.73
C LEU A 401 28.71 -11.94 -7.53
N GLY A 402 27.53 -11.95 -6.93
CA GLY A 402 26.79 -13.17 -6.67
C GLY A 402 26.25 -13.87 -7.92
N SER A 403 26.07 -13.11 -9.00
CA SER A 403 25.66 -13.65 -10.31
C SER A 403 26.83 -14.31 -11.06
N GLY A 404 28.08 -14.09 -10.62
CA GLY A 404 29.29 -14.65 -11.24
C GLY A 404 30.15 -13.67 -12.06
N PRO A 405 29.64 -12.50 -12.48
CA PRO A 405 30.48 -11.43 -13.01
C PRO A 405 31.22 -10.57 -11.97
N GLU A 406 32.30 -9.93 -12.40
CA GLU A 406 33.01 -8.84 -11.70
C GLU A 406 33.20 -7.65 -12.66
N LEU A 407 33.42 -6.46 -12.12
CA LEU A 407 33.53 -5.24 -12.91
C LEU A 407 34.98 -5.00 -13.37
N ASP A 408 35.16 -4.51 -14.60
CA ASP A 408 36.43 -3.92 -14.98
C ASP A 408 36.73 -2.64 -14.16
N ARG A 409 37.98 -2.18 -14.23
CA ARG A 409 38.45 -0.99 -13.50
C ARG A 409 37.55 0.22 -13.71
N GLN A 410 37.16 0.49 -14.96
CA GLN A 410 36.36 1.67 -15.30
C GLN A 410 34.95 1.58 -14.73
N SER A 411 34.29 0.42 -14.85
CA SER A 411 32.94 0.21 -14.35
C SER A 411 32.89 0.18 -12.82
N ALA A 412 33.92 -0.40 -12.17
CA ALA A 412 34.09 -0.35 -10.73
C ALA A 412 34.24 1.10 -10.23
N ARG A 413 35.02 1.92 -10.94
CA ARG A 413 35.15 3.35 -10.63
C ARG A 413 33.81 4.09 -10.67
N LEU A 414 33.01 3.88 -11.72
CA LEU A 414 31.70 4.53 -11.84
C LEU A 414 30.77 4.20 -10.67
N LEU A 415 30.71 2.92 -10.29
CA LEU A 415 29.83 2.47 -9.23
C LEU A 415 30.34 2.91 -7.85
N LEU A 416 31.66 2.95 -7.64
CA LEU A 416 32.29 3.52 -6.45
C LEU A 416 31.99 5.01 -6.31
N GLU A 417 32.17 5.80 -7.37
CA GLU A 417 31.94 7.25 -7.33
C GLU A 417 30.46 7.59 -7.10
N ALA A 418 29.55 6.82 -7.70
CA ALA A 418 28.12 6.90 -7.40
C ALA A 418 27.81 6.58 -5.93
N THR A 419 28.42 5.51 -5.39
CA THR A 419 28.31 5.15 -3.97
C THR A 419 28.85 6.25 -3.06
N MET A 420 29.97 6.89 -3.42
CA MET A 420 30.57 7.98 -2.62
C MET A 420 29.70 9.24 -2.55
N LEU A 421 28.93 9.54 -3.60
CA LEU A 421 28.00 10.67 -3.60
C LEU A 421 26.84 10.49 -2.60
N GLU A 422 26.47 9.23 -2.35
CA GLU A 422 25.51 8.82 -1.32
C GLU A 422 26.19 8.70 0.06
N ALA A 423 27.42 8.16 0.09
CA ALA A 423 28.21 7.96 1.29
C ALA A 423 29.01 9.19 1.70
N GLU A 424 28.34 10.14 2.36
CA GLU A 424 29.02 11.23 3.06
C GLU A 424 30.20 10.68 3.90
N PRO A 425 31.44 11.16 3.72
CA PRO A 425 32.65 10.55 4.29
C PRO A 425 32.60 10.36 5.81
N GLN A 426 31.98 11.30 6.52
CA GLN A 426 31.85 11.25 7.98
C GLN A 426 30.98 10.08 8.45
N LEU A 427 30.01 9.70 7.62
CA LEU A 427 29.04 8.66 7.92
C LEU A 427 29.56 7.26 7.53
N MET A 428 30.59 7.15 6.69
CA MET A 428 31.20 5.86 6.29
C MET A 428 31.64 4.99 7.49
N THR A 429 31.97 5.60 8.63
CA THR A 429 32.28 4.84 9.86
C THR A 429 31.10 4.01 10.38
N LYS A 430 29.86 4.43 10.08
CA LYS A 430 28.61 3.78 10.45
C LYS A 430 28.14 2.70 9.47
N MET A 431 28.82 2.56 8.33
CA MET A 431 28.52 1.55 7.33
C MET A 431 28.61 0.14 7.93
N SER A 432 27.72 -0.75 7.49
CA SER A 432 27.71 -2.15 7.94
C SER A 432 29.03 -2.84 7.59
N SER A 433 29.39 -3.92 8.28
CA SER A 433 30.64 -4.62 7.96
C SER A 433 30.63 -5.19 6.55
N LEU A 434 29.47 -5.60 6.05
CA LEU A 434 29.31 -6.14 4.71
C LEU A 434 29.44 -5.05 3.64
N ASP A 435 28.76 -3.92 3.82
CA ASP A 435 28.87 -2.79 2.90
C ASP A 435 30.30 -2.25 2.84
N LYS A 436 31.01 -2.23 3.98
CA LYS A 436 32.43 -1.85 4.03
C LYS A 436 33.29 -2.76 3.17
N LEU A 437 33.08 -4.08 3.23
CA LEU A 437 33.80 -5.03 2.38
C LEU A 437 33.50 -4.80 0.90
N ALA A 438 32.23 -4.56 0.55
CA ALA A 438 31.83 -4.26 -0.84
C ALA A 438 32.48 -2.97 -1.35
N PHE A 439 32.46 -1.91 -0.53
CA PHE A 439 33.06 -0.62 -0.82
C PHE A 439 34.59 -0.69 -0.95
N GLU A 440 35.25 -1.43 -0.06
CA GLU A 440 36.69 -1.70 -0.10
C GLU A 440 37.08 -2.43 -1.38
N HIS A 441 36.36 -3.49 -1.73
CA HIS A 441 36.61 -4.25 -2.95
C HIS A 441 36.42 -3.40 -4.22
N LEU A 442 35.36 -2.59 -4.30
CA LEU A 442 35.17 -1.64 -5.42
C LEU A 442 36.31 -0.64 -5.54
N ARG A 443 36.80 -0.13 -4.42
CA ARG A 443 37.92 0.81 -4.38
C ARG A 443 39.23 0.17 -4.82
N GLU A 444 39.47 -1.09 -4.44
CA GLU A 444 40.61 -1.87 -4.91
C GLU A 444 40.56 -2.10 -6.43
N LEU A 445 39.39 -2.47 -6.97
CA LEU A 445 39.19 -2.67 -8.41
C LEU A 445 39.34 -1.36 -9.21
N ALA A 446 38.80 -0.25 -8.70
CA ALA A 446 38.86 1.05 -9.36
C ALA A 446 40.30 1.58 -9.49
N GLN A 447 41.16 1.32 -8.50
CA GLN A 447 42.55 1.80 -8.36
C GLN A 447 42.72 3.33 -8.30
N ASP A 448 42.03 4.08 -9.16
CA ASP A 448 41.90 5.52 -9.16
C ASP A 448 40.41 5.89 -9.15
N HIS A 449 40.08 6.97 -8.43
CA HIS A 449 38.74 7.54 -8.41
C HIS A 449 38.81 9.04 -8.15
N THR A 450 37.77 9.74 -8.57
CA THR A 450 37.58 11.15 -8.30
C THR A 450 37.51 11.38 -6.80
N SER A 451 38.11 12.47 -6.32
CA SER A 451 38.04 12.78 -4.89
C SER A 451 36.61 13.19 -4.50
N TYR A 452 36.20 12.91 -3.26
CA TYR A 452 34.87 13.31 -2.79
C TYR A 452 34.60 14.82 -2.97
N PRO A 453 35.55 15.74 -2.69
CA PRO A 453 35.37 17.15 -2.99
C PRO A 453 35.09 17.49 -4.46
N GLU A 454 35.76 16.79 -5.38
CA GLU A 454 35.52 16.98 -6.81
C GLU A 454 34.15 16.46 -7.23
N LEU A 455 33.74 15.29 -6.71
CA LEU A 455 32.39 14.74 -6.93
C LEU A 455 31.31 15.69 -6.40
N MET A 456 31.51 16.25 -5.20
CA MET A 456 30.57 17.22 -4.63
C MET A 456 30.51 18.52 -5.42
N LYS A 457 31.65 19.01 -5.94
CA LYS A 457 31.66 20.16 -6.87
C LYS A 457 30.89 19.86 -8.15
N MET A 458 30.97 18.64 -8.68
CA MET A 458 30.16 18.25 -9.84
C MET A 458 28.67 18.20 -9.49
N LEU A 459 28.31 17.70 -8.31
CA LEU A 459 26.94 17.63 -7.83
C LEU A 459 26.35 19.04 -7.64
N THR A 460 27.03 19.93 -6.91
CA THR A 460 26.50 21.25 -6.56
C THR A 460 26.78 22.33 -7.61
N GLY A 461 27.63 22.05 -8.59
CA GLY A 461 28.13 23.02 -9.57
C GLY A 461 27.35 23.08 -10.88
N ASP A 462 26.24 22.35 -11.03
CA ASP A 462 25.44 22.39 -12.26
C ASP A 462 24.72 23.74 -12.41
N VAL A 463 25.28 24.61 -13.25
CA VAL A 463 24.67 25.90 -13.62
C VAL A 463 23.31 25.77 -14.30
N ARG A 464 22.91 24.57 -14.74
CA ARG A 464 21.61 24.29 -15.35
C ARG A 464 20.52 24.04 -14.31
N VAL A 465 20.88 23.81 -13.03
CA VAL A 465 19.91 23.64 -11.96
C VAL A 465 19.27 24.99 -11.64
N ALA A 466 18.09 25.21 -12.19
CA ALA A 466 17.33 26.44 -11.99
C ALA A 466 16.73 26.55 -10.57
N ASP A 467 16.50 25.42 -9.89
CA ASP A 467 15.91 25.36 -8.56
C ASP A 467 16.53 24.20 -7.73
N PRO A 468 17.54 24.46 -6.89
CA PRO A 468 18.17 23.44 -6.03
C PRO A 468 17.19 22.75 -5.09
N PHE A 469 16.05 23.37 -4.79
CA PHE A 469 15.00 22.74 -3.97
C PHE A 469 14.38 21.51 -4.65
N MET A 470 14.30 21.48 -5.98
CA MET A 470 13.66 20.40 -6.75
C MET A 470 14.65 19.33 -7.22
N GLU A 471 15.94 19.50 -6.95
CA GLU A 471 16.98 18.59 -7.43
C GLU A 471 16.81 17.20 -6.80
N ASP A 472 16.78 17.15 -5.46
CA ASP A 472 16.52 15.97 -4.64
C ASP A 472 15.24 16.19 -3.79
N TYR A 473 14.13 16.43 -4.50
CA TYR A 473 12.79 16.55 -3.92
C TYR A 473 12.01 15.26 -4.11
N LYS A 474 11.56 14.68 -2.99
CA LYS A 474 10.71 13.50 -2.92
C LYS A 474 9.35 13.89 -2.33
N GLU A 475 8.28 13.43 -2.95
CA GLU A 475 6.90 13.66 -2.47
C GLU A 475 6.32 12.35 -1.95
N THR A 476 5.84 12.37 -0.69
CA THR A 476 5.16 11.23 -0.07
C THR A 476 3.79 11.66 0.46
N LEU A 477 3.57 11.63 1.78
CA LEU A 477 2.46 12.32 2.44
C LEU A 477 2.78 13.80 2.74
N PHE A 478 4.04 14.18 2.57
CA PHE A 478 4.59 15.51 2.73
C PHE A 478 5.74 15.68 1.71
N GLY A 479 6.15 16.91 1.44
CA GLY A 479 7.30 17.20 0.59
C GLY A 479 8.60 17.06 1.37
N PHE A 480 9.63 16.47 0.79
CA PHE A 480 10.95 16.34 1.41
C PHE A 480 12.03 16.75 0.41
N ALA A 481 12.78 17.82 0.71
CA ALA A 481 13.89 18.29 -0.12
C ALA A 481 15.21 18.14 0.62
N VAL A 482 16.22 17.57 -0.04
CA VAL A 482 17.61 17.56 0.44
C VAL A 482 18.43 18.48 -0.45
N ILE A 483 19.20 19.38 0.17
CA ILE A 483 19.96 20.42 -0.53
C ILE A 483 21.39 20.42 0.00
N LYS A 484 22.34 20.06 -0.86
CA LYS A 484 23.78 20.08 -0.57
C LYS A 484 24.33 21.43 -1.07
N THR A 485 24.97 22.22 -0.19
CA THR A 485 25.37 23.61 -0.51
C THR A 485 26.59 24.08 0.29
N GLU A 486 27.29 25.11 -0.18
CA GLU A 486 28.33 25.83 0.58
C GLU A 486 27.73 26.93 1.49
N THR A 487 26.54 27.42 1.17
CA THR A 487 25.86 28.50 1.90
C THR A 487 24.40 28.17 2.18
N LEU A 488 23.97 28.43 3.42
CA LEU A 488 22.59 28.19 3.82
C LEU A 488 21.66 29.24 3.20
N THR A 489 20.61 28.78 2.55
CA THR A 489 19.58 29.62 1.92
C THR A 489 18.24 29.43 2.64
N CYS A 490 17.38 30.45 2.61
CA CYS A 490 16.03 30.34 3.17
C CYS A 490 15.05 29.83 2.10
N TYR A 491 14.53 28.62 2.27
CA TYR A 491 13.56 27.99 1.36
C TYR A 491 12.11 28.15 1.82
N LYS A 492 11.82 29.05 2.78
CA LYS A 492 10.46 29.23 3.35
C LYS A 492 9.41 29.49 2.27
N ARG A 493 9.59 30.56 1.47
CA ARG A 493 8.64 30.93 0.41
C ARG A 493 8.47 29.83 -0.63
N ARG A 494 9.57 29.17 -1.02
CA ARG A 494 9.52 28.08 -2.01
C ARG A 494 8.74 26.87 -1.47
N SER A 495 8.97 26.51 -0.21
CA SER A 495 8.29 25.40 0.46
C SER A 495 6.81 25.68 0.70
N GLU A 496 6.46 26.91 1.07
CA GLU A 496 5.06 27.37 1.19
C GLU A 496 4.35 27.33 -0.16
N ALA A 497 4.99 27.82 -1.22
CA ALA A 497 4.46 27.72 -2.57
C ALA A 497 4.29 26.26 -3.01
N ASN A 498 5.27 25.39 -2.73
CA ASN A 498 5.20 23.97 -3.02
C ASN A 498 4.04 23.28 -2.27
N ASN A 499 3.86 23.58 -0.99
CA ASN A 499 2.75 23.09 -0.19
C ASN A 499 1.39 23.46 -0.79
N LEU A 500 1.24 24.70 -1.26
CA LEU A 500 0.01 25.17 -1.89
C LEU A 500 -0.21 24.51 -3.26
N GLU A 501 0.83 24.47 -4.11
CA GLU A 501 0.78 23.88 -5.46
C GLU A 501 0.46 22.38 -5.42
N ARG A 502 1.06 21.66 -4.48
CA ARG A 502 0.97 20.19 -4.35
C ARG A 502 -0.07 19.75 -3.33
N HIS A 503 -0.79 20.69 -2.71
CA HIS A 503 -1.75 20.43 -1.63
C HIS A 503 -1.19 19.57 -0.48
N LEU A 504 0.07 19.83 -0.09
CA LEU A 504 0.77 19.06 0.95
C LEU A 504 0.55 19.69 2.34
N PRO A 505 0.46 18.89 3.41
CA PRO A 505 0.33 19.42 4.79
C PRO A 505 1.64 20.04 5.32
N LEU A 506 2.78 19.62 4.79
CA LEU A 506 4.11 19.97 5.25
C LEU A 506 5.11 19.78 4.11
N THR A 507 6.13 20.63 4.08
CA THR A 507 7.38 20.39 3.35
C THR A 507 8.54 20.47 4.35
N VAL A 508 9.39 19.45 4.37
CA VAL A 508 10.63 19.40 5.15
C VAL A 508 11.80 19.67 4.22
N VAL A 509 12.70 20.57 4.62
CA VAL A 509 13.90 20.89 3.86
C VAL A 509 15.12 20.58 4.72
N LYS A 510 15.94 19.63 4.29
CA LYS A 510 17.25 19.34 4.87
C LYS A 510 18.32 20.04 4.03
N GLN A 511 18.99 21.03 4.60
CA GLN A 511 20.19 21.64 4.01
C GLN A 511 21.43 21.06 4.69
N VAL A 512 22.33 20.48 3.89
CA VAL A 512 23.66 20.04 4.32
C VAL A 512 24.66 21.07 3.81
N CYS A 513 25.23 21.83 4.74
CA CYS A 513 26.16 22.91 4.43
C CYS A 513 27.60 22.46 4.68
N TYR A 514 28.39 22.38 3.61
CA TYR A 514 29.78 21.93 3.65
C TYR A 514 30.76 23.09 3.87
N ASP A 515 31.99 22.77 4.26
CA ASP A 515 33.11 23.69 4.12
C ASP A 515 33.45 23.96 2.63
N SER A 516 34.25 24.99 2.34
CA SER A 516 34.62 25.40 0.98
C SER A 516 35.45 24.34 0.20
N CYS A 517 35.84 23.26 0.87
CA CYS A 517 36.59 22.16 0.30
C CYS A 517 35.78 20.85 0.29
N PHE A 518 34.50 20.85 0.70
CA PHE A 518 33.66 19.66 0.87
C PHE A 518 34.30 18.54 1.72
N ASN A 519 35.26 18.87 2.59
CA ASN A 519 35.94 17.87 3.41
C ASN A 519 35.13 17.51 4.65
N SER A 520 34.28 18.43 5.11
CA SER A 520 33.44 18.25 6.27
C SER A 520 32.10 18.97 6.13
N VAL A 521 31.07 18.41 6.77
CA VAL A 521 29.81 19.09 6.99
C VAL A 521 30.04 20.15 8.06
N ARG A 522 29.91 21.43 7.69
CA ARG A 522 30.01 22.57 8.61
C ARG A 522 28.76 22.70 9.45
N LYS A 523 27.58 22.52 8.84
CA LYS A 523 26.27 22.68 9.49
C LYS A 523 25.18 21.93 8.74
N GLU A 524 24.32 21.22 9.46
CA GLU A 524 23.04 20.76 8.92
C GLU A 524 21.90 21.64 9.43
N ARG A 525 20.89 21.86 8.58
CA ARG A 525 19.67 22.58 8.95
C ARG A 525 18.47 21.83 8.40
N ILE A 526 17.60 21.37 9.29
CA ILE A 526 16.29 20.83 8.92
C ILE A 526 15.24 21.89 9.25
N THR A 527 14.49 22.34 8.24
CA THR A 527 13.36 23.25 8.42
C THR A 527 12.06 22.57 8.01
N MET A 528 11.02 22.81 8.79
CA MET A 528 9.67 22.30 8.55
C MET A 528 8.76 23.47 8.20
N HIS A 529 8.18 23.42 7.01
CA HIS A 529 7.27 24.43 6.50
C HIS A 529 5.88 23.82 6.41
N PHE A 530 5.05 24.08 7.40
CA PHE A 530 3.67 23.61 7.43
C PHE A 530 2.82 24.39 6.44
N ASN A 531 1.81 23.75 5.89
CA ASN A 531 0.82 24.42 5.06
C ASN A 531 -0.31 24.96 5.93
N ASP A 532 -0.41 26.27 6.04
CA ASP A 532 -1.45 26.90 6.85
C ASP A 532 -2.86 26.76 6.23
N ALA A 533 -2.96 26.41 4.95
CA ALA A 533 -4.23 26.05 4.31
C ALA A 533 -4.71 24.62 4.69
N PHE A 534 -3.89 23.84 5.40
CA PHE A 534 -4.21 22.48 5.78
C PHE A 534 -4.75 22.43 7.21
N HIS A 535 -5.91 21.82 7.41
CA HIS A 535 -6.55 21.77 8.73
C HIS A 535 -5.72 20.92 9.73
N ASP A 536 -5.06 21.59 10.67
CA ASP A 536 -4.15 20.97 11.64
C ASP A 536 -4.89 20.36 12.85
N LYS A 537 -5.28 19.08 12.75
CA LYS A 537 -5.88 18.29 13.87
C LYS A 537 -4.84 17.82 14.90
N GLY A 538 -3.87 18.67 15.23
CA GLY A 538 -2.72 18.30 16.06
C GLY A 538 -1.63 17.54 15.30
N PHE A 539 -1.66 17.55 13.96
CA PHE A 539 -0.62 16.98 13.11
C PHE A 539 0.73 17.66 13.37
N ARG A 540 0.76 19.00 13.39
CA ARG A 540 1.98 19.77 13.70
C ARG A 540 2.53 19.40 15.07
N ARG A 541 1.67 19.26 16.08
CA ARG A 541 2.04 18.82 17.45
C ARG A 541 2.63 17.41 17.46
N ALA A 542 1.99 16.46 16.78
CA ALA A 542 2.44 15.08 16.71
C ALA A 542 3.81 14.95 16.02
N ILE A 543 4.01 15.67 14.91
CA ILE A 543 5.29 15.72 14.19
C ILE A 543 6.38 16.32 15.08
N LEU A 544 6.13 17.47 15.73
CA LEU A 544 7.11 18.09 16.62
C LEU A 544 7.48 17.20 17.81
N SER A 545 6.50 16.55 18.45
CA SER A 545 6.77 15.59 19.52
C SER A 545 7.58 14.38 19.06
N THR A 546 7.28 13.87 17.86
CA THR A 546 8.00 12.74 17.26
C THR A 546 9.45 13.12 16.96
N ILE A 547 9.67 14.32 16.40
CA ILE A 547 11.01 14.82 16.08
C ILE A 547 11.79 15.10 17.35
N GLN A 548 11.19 15.72 18.37
CA GLN A 548 11.83 15.91 19.66
C GLN A 548 12.33 14.57 20.22
N ARG A 549 11.45 13.56 20.28
CA ARG A 549 11.81 12.22 20.76
C ARG A 549 12.90 11.55 19.91
N ALA A 550 12.85 11.74 18.60
CA ALA A 550 13.90 11.25 17.70
C ALA A 550 15.24 11.94 17.99
N CYS A 551 15.25 13.26 18.11
CA CYS A 551 16.45 14.03 18.45
C CYS A 551 16.99 13.65 19.84
N GLU A 552 16.13 13.49 20.84
CA GLU A 552 16.50 12.99 22.16
C GLU A 552 17.14 11.59 22.07
N ALA A 553 16.58 10.70 21.26
CA ALA A 553 17.12 9.36 21.05
C ALA A 553 18.45 9.35 20.30
N PHE A 554 18.65 10.22 19.31
CA PHE A 554 19.86 10.27 18.49
C PHE A 554 21.00 11.07 19.13
N HIS A 555 20.68 12.12 19.88
CA HIS A 555 21.68 13.07 20.38
C HIS A 555 21.80 13.07 21.91
N GLY A 556 20.90 12.39 22.63
CA GLY A 556 20.82 12.40 24.09
C GLY A 556 19.89 13.50 24.60
N ILE A 557 19.06 13.19 25.61
CA ILE A 557 18.06 14.11 26.18
C ILE A 557 18.74 15.38 26.71
N GLU A 558 19.92 15.24 27.31
CA GLU A 558 20.73 16.33 27.85
C GLU A 558 21.24 17.32 26.79
N ARG A 559 21.18 16.96 25.51
CA ARG A 559 21.58 17.82 24.38
C ARG A 559 20.39 18.44 23.66
N VAL A 560 19.17 18.20 24.15
CA VAL A 560 17.91 18.69 23.58
C VAL A 560 17.17 19.47 24.67
N SER A 561 17.17 20.80 24.57
CA SER A 561 16.42 21.65 25.50
C SER A 561 15.06 22.04 24.93
N VAL A 562 14.00 21.80 25.70
CA VAL A 562 12.63 22.23 25.41
C VAL A 562 12.16 23.10 26.57
N GLU A 563 11.93 24.40 26.33
CA GLU A 563 11.48 25.30 27.40
C GLU A 563 9.95 25.39 27.48
N GLY A 564 9.42 25.23 28.71
CA GLY A 564 8.03 25.55 29.07
C GLY A 564 7.21 24.39 29.65
N SER A 565 7.30 24.14 30.97
CA SER A 565 6.23 23.40 31.68
C SER A 565 6.08 23.85 33.13
N GLN A 566 4.89 24.33 33.52
CA GLN A 566 4.45 24.33 34.92
C GLN A 566 3.04 23.76 35.06
N ASN A 567 2.96 22.93 36.11
CA ASN A 567 1.89 22.20 36.80
C ASN A 567 0.41 22.36 36.37
N ILE A 568 -0.11 21.31 35.74
CA ILE A 568 -1.47 21.14 35.18
C ILE A 568 -2.50 20.61 36.20
N LYS A 569 -2.06 20.09 37.35
CA LYS A 569 -2.92 19.25 38.21
C LYS A 569 -3.96 20.01 39.06
N SER A 570 -3.79 21.30 39.33
CA SER A 570 -4.76 22.10 40.11
C SER A 570 -5.90 22.69 39.29
N ARG A 571 -5.87 22.58 37.95
CA ARG A 571 -6.87 23.15 37.04
C ARG A 571 -7.86 22.13 36.45
N LEU A 572 -7.68 20.83 36.72
CA LEU A 572 -8.46 19.73 36.12
C LEU A 572 -9.76 19.37 36.85
N ALA A 573 -10.26 20.21 37.76
CA ALA A 573 -11.53 19.97 38.43
C ALA A 573 -12.74 20.43 37.57
N GLY A 574 -12.98 19.79 36.41
CA GLY A 574 -14.27 19.79 35.68
C GLY A 574 -14.32 20.40 34.27
N GLN A 575 -14.60 19.62 33.21
CA GLN A 575 -14.87 20.11 31.82
C GLN A 575 -15.88 19.22 31.03
N ARG A 576 -16.67 19.81 30.08
CA ARG A 576 -17.92 19.28 29.48
C ARG A 576 -18.18 19.41 27.93
N ASN A 577 -17.24 19.77 27.03
CA ASN A 577 -17.56 20.02 25.59
C ASN A 577 -17.07 18.99 24.55
N THR A 578 -17.78 17.87 24.36
CA THR A 578 -17.55 16.93 23.23
C THR A 578 -18.87 16.33 22.76
N SER A 579 -19.12 16.28 21.45
CA SER A 579 -20.32 15.64 20.85
C SER A 579 -19.93 14.79 19.63
N PHE A 580 -20.89 14.20 18.90
CA PHE A 580 -20.69 13.56 17.59
C PHE A 580 -21.72 14.07 16.56
N MET A 581 -21.52 13.79 15.26
CA MET A 581 -22.29 14.44 14.17
C MET A 581 -23.69 13.87 14.06
N SER A 582 -24.71 14.73 13.96
CA SER A 582 -26.00 14.33 13.40
C SER A 582 -25.87 14.06 11.89
N LEU A 583 -26.82 13.32 11.30
CA LEU A 583 -26.91 13.06 9.86
C LEU A 583 -26.92 14.36 9.04
N LYS A 584 -27.64 15.37 9.53
CA LYS A 584 -27.63 16.72 8.96
C LYS A 584 -26.21 17.31 8.96
N GLN A 585 -25.55 17.33 10.11
CA GLN A 585 -24.20 17.89 10.24
C GLN A 585 -23.19 17.14 9.38
N TYR A 586 -23.29 15.81 9.32
CA TYR A 586 -22.45 14.99 8.45
C TYR A 586 -22.53 15.43 6.98
N TRP A 587 -23.73 15.68 6.47
CA TRP A 587 -23.93 16.16 5.10
C TRP A 587 -23.46 17.60 4.90
N GLN A 588 -23.63 18.47 5.90
CA GLN A 588 -23.10 19.84 5.85
C GLN A 588 -21.58 19.82 5.72
N VAL A 589 -20.89 19.01 6.52
CA VAL A 589 -19.44 18.85 6.44
C VAL A 589 -19.04 18.21 5.10
N CYS A 590 -19.78 17.21 4.60
CA CYS A 590 -19.50 16.65 3.27
C CYS A 590 -19.62 17.69 2.16
N GLN A 591 -20.65 18.54 2.20
CA GLN A 591 -20.84 19.62 1.23
C GLN A 591 -19.72 20.65 1.31
N GLU A 592 -19.38 21.10 2.53
CA GLU A 592 -18.28 22.02 2.80
C GLU A 592 -16.95 21.46 2.27
N CYS A 593 -16.63 20.18 2.52
CA CYS A 593 -15.41 19.58 2.00
C CYS A 593 -15.40 19.47 0.47
N VAL A 594 -16.55 19.34 -0.20
CA VAL A 594 -16.62 19.38 -1.68
C VAL A 594 -16.34 20.80 -2.17
N GLU A 595 -16.97 21.80 -1.54
CA GLU A 595 -16.79 23.23 -1.87
C GLU A 595 -15.35 23.70 -1.64
N LEU A 596 -14.70 23.22 -0.58
CA LEU A 596 -13.30 23.49 -0.25
C LEU A 596 -12.29 22.60 -1.00
N HIS A 597 -12.76 21.65 -1.81
CA HIS A 597 -11.92 20.63 -2.45
C HIS A 597 -11.06 19.81 -1.46
N ASP A 598 -11.51 19.63 -0.22
CA ASP A 598 -10.84 18.83 0.82
C ASP A 598 -11.08 17.32 0.60
N THR A 599 -10.33 16.78 -0.37
CA THR A 599 -10.39 15.35 -0.72
C THR A 599 -9.96 14.41 0.40
N ILE A 600 -9.19 14.90 1.38
CA ILE A 600 -8.66 14.11 2.49
C ILE A 600 -9.71 13.94 3.58
N MET A 601 -10.39 15.02 3.97
CA MET A 601 -11.52 14.95 4.89
C MET A 601 -12.69 14.18 4.27
N LEU A 602 -12.96 14.36 2.97
CA LEU A 602 -13.95 13.53 2.26
C LEU A 602 -13.62 12.04 2.32
N LYS A 603 -12.35 11.66 2.11
CA LYS A 603 -11.91 10.26 2.28
C LYS A 603 -12.08 9.78 3.73
N SER A 604 -11.83 10.63 4.71
CA SER A 604 -12.00 10.31 6.14
C SER A 604 -13.47 10.11 6.52
N LEU A 605 -14.36 10.97 6.04
CA LEU A 605 -15.81 10.87 6.23
C LEU A 605 -16.38 9.62 5.55
N ARG A 606 -15.80 9.19 4.43
CA ARG A 606 -16.22 8.02 3.65
C ARG A 606 -15.39 6.77 3.95
N ASN A 607 -14.68 6.75 5.07
CA ASN A 607 -13.75 5.66 5.36
C ASN A 607 -14.49 4.33 5.56
N ARG A 608 -14.09 3.32 4.79
CA ARG A 608 -14.68 1.98 4.76
C ARG A 608 -14.43 1.13 6.00
N ASN A 609 -13.50 1.53 6.88
CA ASN A 609 -13.03 0.70 7.97
C ASN A 609 -13.92 0.74 9.22
N TYR A 610 -14.92 1.62 9.28
CA TYR A 610 -15.77 1.78 10.46
C TYR A 610 -17.17 2.24 10.07
N VAL A 611 -18.14 1.92 10.94
CA VAL A 611 -19.50 2.44 10.86
C VAL A 611 -19.62 3.55 11.89
N GLU A 612 -19.93 4.77 11.45
CA GLU A 612 -20.15 5.90 12.35
C GLU A 612 -21.62 5.97 12.75
N PHE A 613 -21.89 5.96 14.05
CA PHE A 613 -23.12 6.50 14.60
C PHE A 613 -23.22 7.98 14.25
N LEU A 614 -24.42 8.35 13.83
CA LEU A 614 -24.81 9.72 13.68
C LEU A 614 -25.85 10.03 14.75
N ASP A 615 -25.75 11.20 15.36
CA ASP A 615 -26.65 11.70 16.40
C ASP A 615 -28.01 12.10 15.78
N THR A 616 -28.65 11.12 15.15
CA THR A 616 -29.95 11.23 14.50
C THR A 616 -30.76 9.98 14.84
N VAL A 617 -31.76 10.16 15.69
CA VAL A 617 -32.74 9.11 16.03
C VAL A 617 -34.00 9.34 15.22
N ILE A 618 -34.54 8.25 14.66
CA ILE A 618 -35.73 8.24 13.82
C ILE A 618 -36.80 7.40 14.52
N ARG A 619 -37.93 8.01 14.85
CA ARG A 619 -39.08 7.38 15.50
C ARG A 619 -40.27 7.29 14.57
N GLN A 620 -40.95 6.14 14.60
CA GLN A 620 -42.15 5.85 13.82
C GLN A 620 -41.98 6.15 12.32
N GLY A 621 -40.76 5.95 11.80
CA GLY A 621 -40.40 6.18 10.39
C GLY A 621 -40.48 7.62 9.88
N ARG A 622 -40.74 8.64 10.73
CA ARG A 622 -40.94 10.02 10.28
C ARG A 622 -40.47 11.13 11.24
N TRP A 623 -40.36 10.83 12.53
CA TRP A 623 -39.95 11.80 13.54
C TRP A 623 -38.44 11.72 13.74
N VAL A 624 -37.74 12.82 13.51
CA VAL A 624 -36.29 12.87 13.49
C VAL A 624 -35.80 13.78 14.60
N MET A 625 -34.90 13.27 15.41
CA MET A 625 -34.31 13.96 16.56
C MET A 625 -32.80 14.02 16.35
N HIS A 626 -32.22 15.21 16.46
CA HIS A 626 -30.78 15.43 16.29
C HIS A 626 -30.18 15.94 17.60
N GLY A 627 -29.62 15.05 18.43
CA GLY A 627 -29.16 15.40 19.78
C GLY A 627 -30.26 16.03 20.63
N ASP A 628 -29.95 17.19 21.25
CA ASP A 628 -30.88 17.96 22.11
C ASP A 628 -31.87 18.86 21.34
N LEU A 629 -31.95 18.75 20.01
CA LEU A 629 -32.89 19.54 19.21
C LEU A 629 -34.31 18.98 19.28
N GLU A 630 -35.30 19.89 19.21
CA GLU A 630 -36.72 19.53 19.14
C GLU A 630 -37.01 18.55 17.99
N PRO A 631 -37.81 17.49 18.22
CA PRO A 631 -38.18 16.55 17.17
C PRO A 631 -38.83 17.24 15.96
N MET A 632 -38.38 16.87 14.77
CA MET A 632 -38.96 17.34 13.52
C MET A 632 -39.60 16.20 12.74
N SER A 633 -40.78 16.42 12.15
CA SER A 633 -41.37 15.46 11.21
C SER A 633 -40.78 15.69 9.82
N CYS A 634 -40.32 14.65 9.15
CA CYS A 634 -39.98 14.68 7.73
C CYS A 634 -40.47 13.43 7.00
N GLU A 635 -40.68 13.55 5.70
CA GLU A 635 -40.94 12.41 4.82
C GLU A 635 -39.62 11.69 4.54
N ILE A 636 -39.56 10.40 4.82
CA ILE A 636 -38.41 9.54 4.51
C ILE A 636 -38.84 8.60 3.39
N LEU A 637 -38.19 8.70 2.23
CA LEU A 637 -38.48 7.87 1.07
C LEU A 637 -38.26 6.39 1.42
N GLU A 638 -39.25 5.53 1.17
CA GLU A 638 -39.12 4.08 1.39
C GLU A 638 -38.10 3.50 0.39
N ALA A 639 -37.06 2.85 0.91
CA ALA A 639 -35.96 2.32 0.11
C ALA A 639 -35.70 0.84 0.41
N ARG A 640 -35.69 0.02 -0.65
CA ARG A 640 -35.49 -1.44 -0.57
C ARG A 640 -34.36 -1.96 -1.47
N PRO A 641 -33.13 -2.02 -0.95
CA PRO A 641 -32.25 -0.83 -0.86
C PRO A 641 -32.33 0.06 -2.10
N ALA A 642 -32.06 1.35 -1.94
CA ALA A 642 -31.94 2.28 -3.06
C ALA A 642 -30.54 2.89 -3.14
N LEU A 643 -30.28 3.60 -4.23
CA LEU A 643 -29.10 4.44 -4.37
C LEU A 643 -29.49 5.91 -4.18
N ILE A 644 -28.56 6.74 -3.72
CA ILE A 644 -28.77 8.17 -3.51
C ILE A 644 -27.56 8.94 -4.02
N ARG A 645 -27.79 10.15 -4.53
CA ARG A 645 -26.73 11.11 -4.82
C ARG A 645 -26.50 11.97 -3.59
N PRO A 646 -25.26 12.06 -3.07
CA PRO A 646 -24.91 12.99 -2.00
C PRO A 646 -25.37 14.43 -2.25
N GLN A 647 -25.39 14.86 -3.52
CA GLN A 647 -25.78 16.22 -3.93
C GLN A 647 -27.29 16.47 -3.85
N GLU A 648 -28.11 15.43 -3.73
CA GLU A 648 -29.58 15.50 -3.70
C GLU A 648 -30.14 15.28 -2.30
N ILE A 649 -29.27 15.31 -1.29
CA ILE A 649 -29.67 15.29 0.12
C ILE A 649 -30.35 16.61 0.47
N ASP A 650 -31.51 16.53 1.13
CA ASP A 650 -32.06 17.69 1.80
C ASP A 650 -31.26 18.00 3.07
N ILE A 651 -30.39 18.99 2.98
CA ILE A 651 -29.48 19.39 4.07
C ILE A 651 -30.21 19.76 5.37
N ARG A 652 -31.51 20.08 5.30
CA ARG A 652 -32.31 20.40 6.49
C ARG A 652 -32.63 19.18 7.32
N THR A 653 -32.87 18.04 6.68
CA THR A 653 -33.35 16.80 7.32
C THR A 653 -32.26 15.72 7.34
N GLY A 654 -31.32 15.78 6.40
CA GLY A 654 -30.29 14.77 6.17
C GLY A 654 -30.72 13.59 5.30
N PHE A 655 -31.94 13.61 4.75
CA PHE A 655 -32.50 12.54 3.91
C PHE A 655 -32.48 12.87 2.42
N PRO A 656 -32.40 11.86 1.55
CA PRO A 656 -32.42 12.05 0.10
C PRO A 656 -33.76 12.60 -0.41
N ARG A 657 -33.71 13.49 -1.41
CA ARG A 657 -34.90 13.98 -2.12
C ARG A 657 -35.36 13.03 -3.23
N CYS A 658 -34.48 12.19 -3.73
CA CYS A 658 -34.80 11.18 -4.72
C CYS A 658 -34.04 9.88 -4.45
N LEU A 659 -34.60 8.78 -4.95
CA LEU A 659 -33.98 7.46 -4.90
C LEU A 659 -33.66 7.02 -6.32
N GLU A 660 -32.43 6.55 -6.49
CA GLU A 660 -31.91 6.02 -7.74
C GLU A 660 -32.12 4.51 -7.86
N SER A 661 -32.23 4.03 -9.10
CA SER A 661 -32.45 2.62 -9.39
C SER A 661 -31.28 1.75 -8.91
N PRO A 662 -31.54 0.61 -8.27
CA PRO A 662 -30.52 -0.38 -7.92
C PRO A 662 -29.64 -0.84 -9.10
N ASN A 663 -30.10 -0.72 -10.35
CA ASN A 663 -29.28 -1.06 -11.52
C ASN A 663 -28.01 -0.21 -11.69
N LEU A 664 -27.88 0.90 -10.95
CA LEU A 664 -26.70 1.74 -10.97
C LEU A 664 -25.65 1.31 -9.92
N TYR A 665 -25.81 0.12 -9.31
CA TYR A 665 -24.79 -0.44 -8.42
C TYR A 665 -23.45 -0.58 -9.15
N GLY A 666 -22.38 -0.14 -8.49
CA GLY A 666 -21.04 -0.02 -9.08
C GLY A 666 -20.68 1.42 -9.48
N ASP A 667 -21.64 2.34 -9.59
CA ASP A 667 -21.34 3.77 -9.70
C ASP A 667 -20.78 4.28 -8.36
N ALA A 668 -19.51 4.68 -8.36
CA ALA A 668 -18.81 5.18 -7.18
C ALA A 668 -19.31 6.56 -6.69
N SER A 669 -20.10 7.26 -7.50
CA SER A 669 -20.73 8.54 -7.11
C SER A 669 -21.99 8.35 -6.28
N LEU A 670 -22.61 7.17 -6.32
CA LEU A 670 -23.85 6.84 -5.62
C LEU A 670 -23.59 6.16 -4.28
N TRP A 671 -24.43 6.46 -3.30
CA TRP A 671 -24.39 5.82 -1.98
C TRP A 671 -25.60 4.93 -1.81
N ARG A 672 -25.46 3.82 -1.09
CA ARG A 672 -26.63 3.00 -0.74
C ARG A 672 -27.40 3.67 0.38
N PHE A 673 -28.72 3.59 0.30
CA PHE A 673 -29.64 4.11 1.29
C PHE A 673 -30.64 3.04 1.71
N TRP A 674 -30.90 3.00 3.01
CA TRP A 674 -31.95 2.20 3.62
C TRP A 674 -32.91 3.10 4.37
N SER A 675 -34.22 2.90 4.18
CA SER A 675 -35.22 3.55 5.02
C SER A 675 -35.32 2.84 6.38
N PRO A 676 -35.81 3.53 7.43
CA PRO A 676 -36.09 2.93 8.73
C PRO A 676 -37.03 1.73 8.61
N ASP A 677 -36.83 0.73 9.46
CA ASP A 677 -37.64 -0.49 9.48
C ASP A 677 -38.11 -0.91 10.89
N ARG A 678 -37.91 -0.05 11.89
CA ARG A 678 -38.38 -0.26 13.26
C ARG A 678 -39.12 0.97 13.77
N GLU A 679 -39.70 0.85 14.96
CA GLU A 679 -40.30 1.98 15.66
C GLU A 679 -39.26 3.03 16.05
N GLU A 680 -38.03 2.62 16.32
CA GLU A 680 -36.91 3.50 16.62
C GLU A 680 -35.64 2.99 15.95
N ASN A 681 -34.97 3.88 15.21
CA ASN A 681 -33.72 3.61 14.52
C ASN A 681 -32.73 4.76 14.75
N VAL A 682 -31.43 4.48 14.60
CA VAL A 682 -30.35 5.47 14.61
C VAL A 682 -29.72 5.49 13.23
N ALA A 683 -29.51 6.70 12.69
CA ALA A 683 -28.80 6.83 11.44
C ALA A 683 -27.34 6.43 11.61
N THR A 684 -26.83 5.62 10.71
CA THR A 684 -25.42 5.27 10.66
C THR A 684 -24.85 5.51 9.29
N ARG A 685 -23.57 5.89 9.26
CA ARG A 685 -22.78 5.97 8.03
C ARG A 685 -21.83 4.79 8.00
N GLY A 686 -21.99 3.94 7.01
CA GLY A 686 -21.18 2.74 6.85
C GLY A 686 -20.61 2.60 5.44
N HIS A 687 -20.19 1.39 5.14
CA HIS A 687 -19.69 1.02 3.83
C HIS A 687 -20.04 -0.45 3.54
N ILE A 688 -20.50 -0.74 2.33
CA ILE A 688 -20.80 -2.13 1.93
C ILE A 688 -19.55 -2.74 1.35
N PHE A 689 -19.04 -3.76 2.04
CA PHE A 689 -17.79 -4.43 1.69
C PHE A 689 -17.77 -4.98 0.27
N ILE A 690 -18.87 -5.57 -0.21
CA ILE A 690 -18.95 -6.21 -1.55
C ILE A 690 -18.96 -5.18 -2.68
N MET A 691 -19.40 -3.94 -2.43
CA MET A 691 -19.64 -2.97 -3.51
C MET A 691 -18.70 -1.77 -3.48
N GLY A 692 -17.82 -1.64 -2.48
CA GLY A 692 -16.91 -0.50 -2.47
C GLY A 692 -17.63 0.83 -2.23
N GLN A 693 -18.88 0.79 -1.76
CA GLN A 693 -19.78 1.93 -1.73
C GLN A 693 -20.08 2.37 -0.31
N THR A 694 -20.05 3.69 -0.10
CA THR A 694 -20.51 4.32 1.14
C THR A 694 -22.02 4.14 1.27
N CYS A 695 -22.53 4.01 2.49
CA CYS A 695 -23.96 3.86 2.73
C CYS A 695 -24.44 4.68 3.92
N ILE A 696 -25.71 5.10 3.85
CA ILE A 696 -26.49 5.55 5.00
C ILE A 696 -27.47 4.43 5.33
N ASP A 697 -27.32 3.88 6.53
CA ASP A 697 -28.17 2.80 7.03
C ASP A 697 -29.01 3.32 8.20
N LEU A 698 -30.34 3.33 7.98
CA LEU A 698 -31.33 3.77 8.97
C LEU A 698 -32.00 2.59 9.66
N LYS A 699 -31.41 1.40 9.62
CA LYS A 699 -31.98 0.17 10.21
C LYS A 699 -31.36 -0.25 11.53
N ILE A 700 -30.37 0.49 12.01
CA ILE A 700 -29.66 0.20 13.25
C ILE A 700 -30.53 0.62 14.41
N ALA A 701 -30.74 -0.25 15.40
CA ALA A 701 -31.48 0.13 16.61
C ALA A 701 -30.57 0.87 17.61
N PRO A 702 -31.14 1.72 18.49
CA PRO A 702 -30.35 2.46 19.49
C PRO A 702 -29.54 1.58 20.45
N ASP A 703 -30.03 0.37 20.71
CA ASP A 703 -29.41 -0.64 21.57
C ASP A 703 -28.50 -1.62 20.81
N GLU A 704 -28.38 -1.48 19.49
CA GLU A 704 -27.55 -2.35 18.66
C GLU A 704 -26.06 -2.04 18.87
N SER A 705 -25.29 -3.05 19.26
CA SER A 705 -23.85 -2.95 19.45
C SER A 705 -23.13 -3.90 18.51
N THR A 706 -22.22 -3.38 17.68
CA THR A 706 -21.29 -4.19 16.87
C THR A 706 -19.86 -3.71 17.09
N GLN A 707 -18.87 -4.58 16.86
CA GLN A 707 -17.46 -4.27 17.12
C GLN A 707 -16.92 -3.11 16.26
N ASN A 708 -17.53 -2.87 15.10
CA ASN A 708 -17.09 -1.87 14.13
C ASN A 708 -17.92 -0.58 14.18
N LEU A 709 -18.87 -0.50 15.11
CA LEU A 709 -19.72 0.66 15.33
C LEU A 709 -18.99 1.63 16.26
N THR A 710 -18.74 2.84 15.78
CA THR A 710 -17.98 3.89 16.45
C THR A 710 -18.67 5.23 16.28
N PHE A 711 -18.11 6.31 16.81
CA PHE A 711 -18.57 7.67 16.56
C PHE A 711 -17.37 8.59 16.37
N ARG A 712 -17.57 9.70 15.64
CA ARG A 712 -16.55 10.71 15.44
C ARG A 712 -16.76 11.85 16.45
N PRO A 713 -15.81 12.12 17.36
CA PRO A 713 -15.92 13.28 18.23
C PRO A 713 -15.81 14.59 17.42
N ILE A 714 -16.66 15.56 17.73
CA ILE A 714 -16.61 16.94 17.24
C ILE A 714 -16.34 17.88 18.41
N TYR A 715 -15.54 18.91 18.12
CA TYR A 715 -15.23 20.01 19.02
C TYR A 715 -15.80 21.30 18.43
N ARG A 716 -16.36 22.18 19.27
CA ARG A 716 -16.98 23.43 18.82
C ARG A 716 -15.96 24.53 18.48
N ASP A 717 -14.76 24.50 19.08
CA ASP A 717 -13.70 25.51 18.87
C ASP A 717 -12.32 24.84 18.69
N ILE A 718 -11.46 25.41 17.84
CA ILE A 718 -10.02 25.06 17.69
C ILE A 718 -9.18 26.33 17.91
N PRO A 719 -8.30 26.42 18.93
CA PRO A 719 -7.56 27.66 19.22
C PRO A 719 -6.23 27.81 18.43
N GLU A 720 -5.98 29.01 17.90
CA GLU A 720 -4.73 29.44 17.21
C GLU A 720 -3.60 29.89 18.17
N LEU A 721 -2.34 29.88 17.68
CA LEU A 721 -1.10 30.21 18.40
C LEU A 721 -0.04 30.83 17.44
N GLU A 722 0.65 31.91 17.84
CA GLU A 722 1.70 32.61 17.05
C GLU A 722 3.15 32.29 17.50
N TYR A 723 4.11 32.35 16.56
CA TYR A 723 5.52 31.97 16.79
C TYR A 723 6.57 32.74 15.95
N GLU A 724 7.77 32.95 16.51
CA GLU A 724 8.98 33.51 15.86
C GLU A 724 10.23 32.64 16.15
N ILE A 725 11.12 32.44 15.15
CA ILE A 725 12.30 31.57 15.23
C ILE A 725 13.59 32.38 14.98
N GLN A 726 14.59 32.25 15.85
CA GLN A 726 15.93 32.84 15.68
C GLN A 726 17.06 31.80 15.93
N SER A 727 18.16 31.91 15.19
CA SER A 727 19.30 30.96 15.21
C SER A 727 20.61 31.70 15.46
N ASP A 728 21.37 31.33 16.49
CA ASP A 728 22.66 31.96 16.80
C ASP A 728 23.86 31.07 16.40
N GLY A 729 24.16 31.03 15.11
CA GLY A 729 25.49 30.60 14.65
C GLY A 729 25.87 29.11 14.81
N GLY A 730 25.08 28.26 15.47
CA GLY A 730 25.33 26.81 15.54
C GLY A 730 25.44 26.20 16.93
N ASN A 731 25.31 27.00 18.00
CA ASN A 731 25.39 26.48 19.37
C ASN A 731 24.02 26.16 19.98
N TRP A 732 22.98 26.94 19.64
CA TRP A 732 21.62 26.77 20.14
C TRP A 732 20.58 27.21 19.10
N ILE A 733 19.36 26.68 19.17
CA ILE A 733 18.19 27.13 18.41
C ILE A 733 17.15 27.60 19.42
N THR A 734 16.67 28.85 19.28
CA THR A 734 15.64 29.41 20.16
C THR A 734 14.33 29.56 19.39
N VAL A 735 13.27 28.91 19.90
CA VAL A 735 11.91 29.01 19.36
C VAL A 735 11.06 29.75 20.38
N ASN A 736 10.62 30.95 20.04
CA ASN A 736 9.76 31.73 20.91
C ASN A 736 8.30 31.33 20.67
N THR A 737 7.64 30.88 21.74
CA THR A 737 6.23 30.49 21.73
C THR A 737 5.45 31.35 22.72
N SER A 738 4.36 31.96 22.26
CA SER A 738 3.50 32.81 23.11
C SER A 738 2.10 32.20 23.20
N PRO A 739 1.73 31.48 24.27
CA PRO A 739 0.40 30.90 24.40
C PRO A 739 -0.67 31.96 24.67
N ARG A 740 -1.77 31.96 23.89
CA ARG A 740 -3.06 32.44 24.38
C ARG A 740 -3.80 31.26 25.01
N THR A 741 -4.11 31.42 26.29
CA THR A 741 -4.86 30.44 27.07
C THR A 741 -6.35 30.58 26.73
N PHE A 742 -7.02 29.46 26.46
CA PHE A 742 -8.47 29.45 26.26
C PHE A 742 -9.18 28.40 27.09
N GLU A 743 -10.37 28.84 27.50
CA GLU A 743 -11.40 28.18 28.30
C GLU A 743 -12.23 27.22 27.43
N ILE A 744 -12.84 26.23 28.09
CA ILE A 744 -13.87 25.34 27.55
C ILE A 744 -15.05 25.48 28.51
N PHE A 745 -16.24 25.85 28.00
CA PHE A 745 -17.49 25.87 28.79
C PHE A 745 -17.97 24.47 29.20
#